data_AF-A0A668S908-F1
#
_entry.id   AF-A0A668S908-F1
#
_cell.length_a   1.000
_cell.length_b   1.000
_cell.length_c   1.000
_cell.angle_alpha   90.00
_cell.angle_beta   90.00
_cell.angle_gamma   90.00
#
_symmetry.space_group_name_H-M   'P 1'
#
loop_
_entity.id
_entity.type
_entity.pdbx_description
1 polymer ?
#
loop_
_entity_poly.entity_id
_entity_poly.type
_entity_poly.pdbx_seq_one_letter_code
_entity_poly.pdbx_strand_id
1 'polypeptide(L)'
;MSGDTTTLSWRSMSPTSQSDSLDLSPTAGVHRDALFQVKIIKVCFLSNSPNLGKNFKLIRCEEGWTVKNLISTVLSSGCVGPEIKHTQCYGLLLKHLKSSEIHWLHPDLTVAELTHRYEQQHLEAEWRYDLRIRYIPSDFMERFQDDRTTMLYFYQQVRSDYMQQYASKVSDGMALQLGCLEIRRFCKDMNPNGLEKKSNFEFLEKEIGLDLFFPKELIDSMKPKQLRRMIQQTFQGYSTMNQDQCMAKFFTTLAQCWCFTQESFACQLVQGWSLTIDLVIDPDGISQHTENSTPICLAKFSQVRSISCTAESDGRALLKAHIEGAKQPLSVNTSSLAVAENMADLIDGYCRLEGAERSLIVSPNKGRDTRMKLPDIPKCGGSSAPSKGFNSDIYSEIPEDGADISERHKISREDFVVGRILGEGFFGEVHDGVYKSPTGERIRVAIKTCKDCSADVKEKFLSEADLMKNLDHPHIVCLIGVIEADPVWIVMELYEHGELGNYLIENQYSLSTATLVLYCLQICKALAYLEGLNMVHRDIAVRNVLVASPECVKLGDFGLSRYVDEQEYYKASVSRLPIKWMAPESINFRRFTTASDVWMFGVCVWEIFSMAQQPFFWLENGQVITQLETGVRLHKPQLCPPIVYSLLTRCWAYEPSGRPSFGELACSLSDIHRMEVELEKDERRNKPRSNSIAFDPNHTEPPPKPSRSTGSTLPQGSHIQVPPKDSSPAWEKERVEETLERQRREMMMDKKWLEQEEKQLGPAVGRDTQIKLPDSSSKNGPPQKPPMPAAQPRPTAELDRSGDQVYTNVMAMVKQVVQLKNDVNTLPASEYPNAVKAVGISLRTLIQSVDEILPSLHSSVTTEIEGTKKLLNKDLAELINKMRLAQQNSITSLKEECQKQMLAAAHTLALDSKNLLDAVDQARVRANLAKPKRDSEDEEDSGKDTQVPC
;
A
#
# COMPACT_ATOMS: atom_id res chain seq x y z
N MET A 1 -21.66 -19.97 25.70
CA MET A 1 -22.54 -20.72 24.77
C MET A 1 -21.78 -21.95 24.32
N SER A 2 -22.23 -23.11 24.82
CA SER A 2 -21.75 -24.46 24.54
C SER A 2 -22.31 -24.99 23.21
N GLY A 3 -21.51 -25.81 22.50
CA GLY A 3 -21.83 -26.49 21.24
C GLY A 3 -21.07 -25.84 20.08
N ASP A 4 -20.17 -26.47 19.34
CA ASP A 4 -20.20 -27.83 18.81
C ASP A 4 -18.78 -28.35 18.51
N THR A 5 -18.55 -29.59 18.92
CA THR A 5 -17.39 -30.44 18.66
C THR A 5 -17.62 -31.29 17.41
N THR A 6 -16.71 -31.27 16.44
CA THR A 6 -16.46 -32.44 15.60
C THR A 6 -14.96 -32.64 15.40
N THR A 7 -14.51 -33.78 15.90
CA THR A 7 -13.14 -34.26 15.99
C THR A 7 -12.80 -35.06 14.73
N LEU A 8 -11.66 -34.79 14.09
CA LEU A 8 -10.98 -35.76 13.23
C LEU A 8 -9.68 -36.18 13.93
N SER A 9 -9.61 -37.49 14.18
CA SER A 9 -8.57 -38.17 14.95
C SER A 9 -7.43 -38.62 14.05
N TRP A 10 -6.18 -38.47 14.50
CA TRP A 10 -5.07 -39.33 14.08
C TRP A 10 -4.16 -39.65 15.27
N ARG A 11 -3.62 -40.87 15.21
CA ARG A 11 -3.23 -41.75 16.31
C ARG A 11 -1.91 -41.37 16.98
N SER A 12 -1.90 -41.45 18.31
CA SER A 12 -0.71 -41.54 19.16
C SER A 12 -0.13 -42.95 19.12
N MET A 13 1.19 -43.07 18.91
CA MET A 13 1.94 -44.28 19.21
C MET A 13 2.78 -44.05 20.46
N SER A 14 2.44 -44.77 21.52
CA SER A 14 3.21 -44.91 22.75
C SER A 14 4.41 -45.85 22.54
N PRO A 15 5.57 -45.64 23.18
CA PRO A 15 6.67 -46.60 23.14
C PRO A 15 6.56 -47.61 24.29
N THR A 16 6.57 -48.90 23.94
CA THR A 16 6.70 -50.03 24.87
C THR A 16 8.17 -50.35 25.19
N SER A 17 8.38 -50.74 26.44
CA SER A 17 9.61 -51.14 27.13
C SER A 17 10.15 -52.53 26.78
N GLN A 18 11.49 -52.72 26.85
CA GLN A 18 12.31 -53.88 27.29
C GLN A 18 13.74 -53.72 26.69
N SER A 19 14.89 -54.10 27.24
CA SER A 19 15.35 -54.73 28.49
C SER A 19 16.91 -54.67 28.50
N ASP A 20 17.52 -54.88 29.68
CA ASP A 20 18.95 -54.74 30.04
C ASP A 20 20.01 -55.47 29.18
N SER A 21 21.22 -54.87 29.09
CA SER A 21 22.51 -55.54 29.37
C SER A 21 23.70 -54.56 29.40
N LEU A 22 24.57 -54.73 30.38
CA LEU A 22 25.85 -54.03 30.62
C LEU A 22 26.99 -54.73 29.86
N ASP A 23 27.88 -53.99 29.19
CA ASP A 23 29.34 -54.05 29.41
C ASP A 23 30.18 -53.10 28.53
N LEU A 24 31.09 -52.40 29.22
CA LEU A 24 32.46 -51.97 28.86
C LEU A 24 32.77 -51.12 27.59
N SER A 25 33.27 -49.90 27.88
CA SER A 25 33.93 -48.85 27.07
C SER A 25 35.19 -49.30 26.26
N PRO A 26 35.82 -48.51 25.34
CA PRO A 26 35.84 -47.03 25.31
C PRO A 26 35.92 -46.31 23.93
N THR A 27 35.91 -44.98 24.00
CA THR A 27 36.35 -43.94 23.04
C THR A 27 35.35 -43.42 21.99
N ALA A 28 34.75 -42.26 22.28
CA ALA A 28 34.87 -41.03 21.50
C ALA A 28 34.07 -39.92 22.20
N GLY A 29 34.75 -38.85 22.62
CA GLY A 29 34.12 -37.71 23.29
C GLY A 29 33.17 -36.98 22.34
N VAL A 30 31.92 -36.82 22.78
CA VAL A 30 30.99 -35.88 22.17
C VAL A 30 31.08 -34.58 22.97
N HIS A 31 31.70 -33.58 22.34
CA HIS A 31 31.54 -32.19 22.72
C HIS A 31 30.05 -31.87 22.78
N ARG A 32 29.59 -31.48 23.97
CA ARG A 32 28.25 -30.94 24.17
C ARG A 32 28.32 -29.47 23.76
N ASP A 33 28.19 -29.21 22.46
CA ASP A 33 27.93 -27.86 21.97
C ASP A 33 26.55 -27.44 22.51
N ALA A 34 26.54 -26.56 23.51
CA ALA A 34 25.36 -25.85 23.93
C ALA A 34 24.99 -24.86 22.81
N LEU A 35 24.25 -25.35 21.80
CA LEU A 35 23.51 -24.50 20.89
C LEU A 35 22.55 -23.66 21.73
N PHE A 36 22.87 -22.37 21.91
CA PHE A 36 21.94 -21.41 22.49
C PHE A 36 20.67 -21.41 21.63
N GLN A 37 19.57 -21.87 22.22
CA GLN A 37 18.27 -21.86 21.57
C GLN A 37 17.81 -20.41 21.48
N VAL A 38 17.74 -19.90 20.25
CA VAL A 38 17.23 -18.55 19.96
C VAL A 38 15.79 -18.45 20.47
N LYS A 39 15.53 -17.54 21.42
CA LYS A 39 14.18 -17.29 21.95
C LYS A 39 13.47 -16.25 21.06
N ILE A 40 12.25 -16.55 20.65
CA ILE A 40 11.40 -15.64 19.88
C ILE A 40 10.17 -15.30 20.73
N ILE A 41 9.91 -14.01 20.97
CA ILE A 41 8.74 -13.56 21.73
C ILE A 41 7.76 -12.89 20.79
N LYS A 42 6.48 -13.26 20.91
CA LYS A 42 5.36 -12.63 20.20
C LYS A 42 4.76 -11.52 21.08
N VAL A 43 5.08 -10.26 20.75
CA VAL A 43 4.51 -9.09 21.44
C VAL A 43 3.33 -8.55 20.66
N CYS A 44 2.15 -8.60 21.27
CA CYS A 44 0.93 -8.03 20.72
C CYS A 44 0.85 -6.53 21.02
N PHE A 45 0.26 -5.76 20.14
CA PHE A 45 0.06 -4.32 20.32
C PHE A 45 -1.26 -3.89 19.70
N LEU A 46 -1.74 -2.70 20.10
CA LEU A 46 -2.94 -2.11 19.53
C LEU A 46 -2.58 -1.42 18.20
N SER A 47 -3.44 -1.60 17.20
CA SER A 47 -3.38 -0.80 15.97
C SER A 47 -4.75 -0.21 15.67
N ASN A 48 -4.76 0.66 14.68
CA ASN A 48 -5.93 1.29 14.12
C ASN A 48 -6.90 0.34 13.38
N SER A 49 -6.61 -0.96 13.30
CA SER A 49 -7.44 -1.99 12.67
C SER A 49 -8.74 -2.27 13.44
N PRO A 50 -9.82 -2.65 12.75
CA PRO A 50 -11.04 -3.14 13.38
C PRO A 50 -10.81 -4.40 14.26
N ASN A 51 -9.67 -5.08 14.11
CA ASN A 51 -9.26 -6.21 14.95
C ASN A 51 -8.41 -5.77 16.15
N LEU A 52 -9.01 -5.09 17.14
CA LEU A 52 -8.32 -4.72 18.38
C LEU A 52 -7.70 -5.97 19.03
N GLY A 53 -6.37 -5.98 19.17
CA GLY A 53 -5.62 -7.05 19.84
C GLY A 53 -5.19 -8.23 18.96
N LYS A 54 -5.27 -8.16 17.63
CA LYS A 54 -4.70 -9.21 16.75
C LYS A 54 -3.32 -8.90 16.18
N ASN A 55 -2.88 -7.64 16.24
CA ASN A 55 -1.56 -7.25 15.74
C ASN A 55 -0.48 -7.70 16.71
N PHE A 56 0.62 -8.16 16.13
CA PHE A 56 1.78 -8.59 16.90
C PHE A 56 3.05 -8.42 16.08
N LYS A 57 4.17 -8.37 16.79
CA LYS A 57 5.51 -8.46 16.24
C LYS A 57 6.22 -9.65 16.89
N LEU A 58 6.91 -10.45 16.07
CA LEU A 58 7.81 -11.49 16.54
C LEU A 58 9.19 -10.87 16.73
N ILE A 59 9.80 -11.10 17.90
CA ILE A 59 11.07 -10.50 18.28
C ILE A 59 12.05 -11.63 18.60
N ARG A 60 13.14 -11.68 17.85
CA ARG A 60 14.27 -12.56 18.15
C ARG A 60 15.06 -11.94 19.31
N CYS A 61 15.18 -12.65 20.42
CA CYS A 61 15.86 -12.15 21.61
C CYS A 61 17.33 -12.59 21.60
N GLU A 62 18.25 -11.68 21.93
CA GLU A 62 19.65 -12.03 22.17
C GLU A 62 19.91 -12.35 23.65
N GLU A 63 21.10 -12.89 23.91
CA GLU A 63 21.53 -13.20 25.27
C GLU A 63 21.65 -11.92 26.12
N GLY A 64 21.06 -11.94 27.32
CA GLY A 64 21.08 -10.80 28.25
C GLY A 64 20.06 -9.70 27.96
N TRP A 65 19.21 -9.85 26.93
CA TRP A 65 18.14 -8.88 26.66
C TRP A 65 17.16 -8.76 27.84
N THR A 66 16.68 -7.53 28.03
CA THR A 66 15.68 -7.16 29.04
C THR A 66 14.33 -6.86 28.40
N VAL A 67 13.28 -6.79 29.21
CA VAL A 67 11.95 -6.34 28.77
C VAL A 67 12.01 -4.94 28.15
N LYS A 68 12.88 -4.06 28.67
CA LYS A 68 13.14 -2.74 28.06
C LYS A 68 13.62 -2.85 26.62
N ASN A 69 14.48 -3.82 26.32
CA ASN A 69 14.93 -4.08 24.93
C ASN A 69 13.74 -4.50 24.06
N LEU A 70 12.88 -5.42 24.54
CA LEU A 70 11.69 -5.86 23.81
C LEU A 70 10.76 -4.67 23.47
N ILE A 71 10.45 -3.84 24.47
CA ILE A 71 9.60 -2.65 24.28
C ILE A 71 10.25 -1.72 23.25
N SER A 72 11.55 -1.43 23.39
CA SER A 72 12.29 -0.56 22.48
C SER A 72 12.23 -1.07 21.03
N THR A 73 12.44 -2.38 20.81
CA THR A 73 12.43 -3.00 19.48
C THR A 73 11.05 -2.98 18.82
N VAL A 74 9.97 -3.03 19.61
CA VAL A 74 8.61 -2.85 19.07
C VAL A 74 8.39 -1.40 18.68
N LEU A 75 8.66 -0.45 19.58
CA LEU A 75 8.44 0.98 19.36
C LEU A 75 9.30 1.53 18.20
N SER A 76 10.57 1.13 18.10
CA SER A 76 11.49 1.63 17.07
C SER A 76 11.23 1.06 15.67
N SER A 77 10.41 0.03 15.55
CA SER A 77 10.19 -0.64 14.28
C SER A 77 9.12 -0.03 13.38
N GLY A 78 8.46 1.03 13.87
CA GLY A 78 7.39 1.71 13.15
C GLY A 78 6.07 0.94 13.12
N CYS A 79 5.99 -0.30 13.63
CA CYS A 79 4.75 -1.09 13.61
C CYS A 79 3.64 -0.52 14.51
N VAL A 80 4.01 0.28 15.51
CA VAL A 80 3.07 1.01 16.40
C VAL A 80 2.70 2.38 15.83
N GLY A 81 3.60 2.97 15.04
CA GLY A 81 3.47 4.29 14.42
C GLY A 81 4.81 5.07 14.46
N PRO A 82 4.93 6.17 13.72
CA PRO A 82 6.17 6.95 13.62
C PRO A 82 6.39 7.89 14.82
N GLU A 83 7.61 8.42 14.96
CA GLU A 83 7.95 9.58 15.83
C GLU A 83 7.59 9.45 17.33
N ILE A 84 7.65 8.25 17.90
CA ILE A 84 7.38 8.01 19.32
C ILE A 84 8.46 8.67 20.18
N LYS A 85 8.05 9.58 21.07
CA LYS A 85 8.92 10.32 22.01
C LYS A 85 8.77 9.81 23.43
N HIS A 86 7.56 9.44 23.84
CA HIS A 86 7.23 9.07 25.22
C HIS A 86 7.39 7.57 25.49
N THR A 87 8.54 7.00 25.14
CA THR A 87 8.81 5.55 25.25
C THR A 87 8.71 5.03 26.69
N GLN A 88 8.98 5.87 27.69
CA GLN A 88 8.92 5.53 29.11
C GLN A 88 7.49 5.30 29.63
N CYS A 89 6.45 5.72 28.90
CA CYS A 89 5.06 5.49 29.27
C CYS A 89 4.59 4.04 28.99
N TYR A 90 5.33 3.31 28.16
CA TYR A 90 4.99 1.96 27.74
C TYR A 90 5.52 0.91 28.74
N GLY A 91 4.71 -0.11 28.96
CA GLY A 91 5.03 -1.32 29.72
C GLY A 91 4.60 -2.58 28.96
N LEU A 92 5.06 -3.74 29.42
CA LEU A 92 4.73 -5.02 28.83
C LEU A 92 3.90 -5.85 29.82
N LEU A 93 2.67 -6.18 29.43
CA LEU A 93 1.75 -7.00 30.21
C LEU A 93 1.83 -8.45 29.73
N LEU A 94 2.16 -9.36 30.65
CA LEU A 94 2.05 -10.80 30.44
C LEU A 94 0.69 -11.27 30.99
N LYS A 95 -0.12 -11.88 30.13
CA LYS A 95 -1.45 -12.39 30.46
C LYS A 95 -1.53 -13.89 30.23
N HIS A 96 -2.04 -14.61 31.22
CA HIS A 96 -2.38 -16.02 31.05
C HIS A 96 -3.75 -16.11 30.35
N LEU A 97 -3.85 -16.90 29.28
CA LEU A 97 -5.06 -16.96 28.45
C LEU A 97 -6.17 -17.83 29.07
N LYS A 98 -5.84 -18.68 30.06
CA LYS A 98 -6.78 -19.62 30.69
C LYS A 98 -7.19 -19.23 32.11
N SER A 99 -6.54 -18.25 32.73
CA SER A 99 -6.88 -17.72 34.06
C SER A 99 -6.99 -16.19 34.03
N SER A 100 -7.38 -15.58 35.15
CA SER A 100 -7.37 -14.13 35.32
C SER A 100 -6.00 -13.57 35.71
N GLU A 101 -4.94 -14.39 35.62
CA GLU A 101 -3.61 -14.04 36.07
C GLU A 101 -2.92 -13.11 35.08
N ILE A 102 -2.35 -12.02 35.62
CA ILE A 102 -1.62 -11.01 34.88
C ILE A 102 -0.36 -10.60 35.64
N HIS A 103 0.72 -10.35 34.89
CA HIS A 103 2.00 -9.91 35.41
C HIS A 103 2.50 -8.74 34.55
N TRP A 104 2.72 -7.60 35.17
CA TRP A 104 3.42 -6.51 34.54
C TRP A 104 4.92 -6.76 34.64
N LEU A 105 5.56 -6.87 33.49
CA LEU A 105 6.95 -7.25 33.39
C LEU A 105 7.82 -6.00 33.59
N HIS A 106 8.61 -6.00 34.66
CA HIS A 106 9.50 -4.88 34.98
C HIS A 106 10.52 -4.67 33.84
N PRO A 107 10.82 -3.41 33.44
CA PRO A 107 11.73 -3.14 32.32
C PRO A 107 13.11 -3.78 32.43
N ASP A 108 13.65 -3.92 33.65
CA ASP A 108 14.98 -4.51 33.89
C ASP A 108 14.97 -6.05 34.00
N LEU A 109 13.80 -6.71 33.90
CA LEU A 109 13.70 -8.17 33.92
C LEU A 109 14.34 -8.75 32.66
N THR A 110 15.23 -9.73 32.80
CA THR A 110 15.87 -10.39 31.65
C THR A 110 14.93 -11.42 31.02
N VAL A 111 15.10 -11.66 29.72
CA VAL A 111 14.35 -12.72 28.99
C VAL A 111 14.62 -14.11 29.60
N ALA A 112 15.83 -14.35 30.10
CA ALA A 112 16.16 -15.61 30.78
C ALA A 112 15.37 -15.79 32.08
N GLU A 113 15.28 -14.74 32.91
CA GLU A 113 14.49 -14.73 34.14
C GLU A 113 12.99 -14.86 33.83
N LEU A 114 12.51 -14.18 32.79
CA LEU A 114 11.13 -14.27 32.30
C LEU A 114 10.73 -15.72 31.96
N THR A 115 11.52 -16.39 31.11
CA THR A 115 11.28 -17.79 30.72
C THR A 115 11.36 -18.72 31.91
N HIS A 116 12.34 -18.54 32.80
CA HIS A 116 12.46 -19.37 34.00
C HIS A 116 11.27 -19.21 34.95
N ARG A 117 10.79 -17.96 35.12
CA ARG A 117 9.80 -17.61 36.14
C ARG A 117 8.36 -17.95 35.74
N TYR A 118 7.99 -17.74 34.49
CA TYR A 118 6.59 -17.85 34.04
C TYR A 118 6.36 -19.00 33.05
N GLU A 119 7.30 -19.23 32.12
CA GLU A 119 7.14 -20.22 31.05
C GLU A 119 7.53 -21.65 31.47
N GLN A 120 8.14 -21.86 32.64
CA GLN A 120 8.34 -23.21 33.19
C GLN A 120 7.08 -23.78 33.85
N GLN A 121 6.14 -22.93 34.24
CA GLN A 121 4.93 -23.33 34.97
C GLN A 121 3.78 -23.69 34.01
N HIS A 122 3.79 -23.12 32.81
CA HIS A 122 2.72 -23.20 31.81
C HIS A 122 3.30 -23.23 30.39
N LEU A 123 2.57 -23.81 29.43
CA LEU A 123 3.01 -23.85 28.04
C LEU A 123 3.10 -22.43 27.47
N GLU A 124 4.11 -22.14 26.64
CA GLU A 124 4.32 -20.82 26.02
C GLU A 124 3.07 -20.30 25.27
N ALA A 125 2.33 -21.19 24.60
CA ALA A 125 1.09 -20.84 23.89
C ALA A 125 -0.08 -20.42 24.81
N GLU A 126 0.03 -20.61 26.12
CA GLU A 126 -0.96 -20.17 27.12
C GLU A 126 -0.69 -18.73 27.60
N TRP A 127 0.46 -18.17 27.22
CA TRP A 127 0.86 -16.82 27.57
C TRP A 127 0.68 -15.86 26.39
N ARG A 128 0.40 -14.61 26.74
CA ARG A 128 0.28 -13.52 25.78
C ARG A 128 0.97 -12.27 26.32
N TYR A 129 1.84 -11.69 25.51
CA TYR A 129 2.50 -10.42 25.78
C TYR A 129 1.73 -9.31 25.09
N ASP A 130 1.28 -8.30 25.83
CA ASP A 130 0.57 -7.13 25.30
C ASP A 130 1.37 -5.87 25.67
N LEU A 131 1.84 -5.12 24.67
CA LEU A 131 2.40 -3.78 24.84
C LEU A 131 1.29 -2.82 25.23
N ARG A 132 1.49 -2.02 26.28
CA ARG A 132 0.46 -1.11 26.81
C ARG A 132 1.08 0.16 27.36
N ILE A 133 0.34 1.26 27.33
CA ILE A 133 0.68 2.45 28.11
C ILE A 133 0.20 2.22 29.54
N ARG A 134 1.12 2.31 30.50
CA ARG A 134 0.83 2.09 31.93
C ARG A 134 1.11 3.33 32.77
N TYR A 135 2.21 4.01 32.49
CA TYR A 135 2.67 5.14 33.29
C TYR A 135 2.27 6.44 32.60
N ILE A 136 1.20 7.08 33.10
CA ILE A 136 0.51 8.16 32.40
C ILE A 136 0.88 9.51 33.07
N PRO A 137 1.45 10.49 32.37
CA PRO A 137 1.70 11.81 32.95
C PRO A 137 0.41 12.48 33.46
N SER A 138 0.47 13.26 34.54
CA SER A 138 -0.72 13.98 35.06
C SER A 138 -1.30 14.97 34.04
N ASP A 139 -0.43 15.53 33.19
CA ASP A 139 -0.72 16.41 32.05
C ASP A 139 -0.67 15.67 30.70
N PHE A 140 -1.01 14.36 30.65
CA PHE A 140 -0.83 13.54 29.44
C PHE A 140 -1.44 14.13 28.16
N MET A 141 -2.56 14.86 28.25
CA MET A 141 -3.18 15.51 27.09
C MET A 141 -2.28 16.57 26.45
N GLU A 142 -1.50 17.29 27.26
CA GLU A 142 -0.51 18.28 26.81
C GLU A 142 0.79 17.59 26.43
N ARG A 143 1.26 16.63 27.24
CA ARG A 143 2.52 15.89 26.99
C ARG A 143 2.49 15.11 25.68
N PHE A 144 1.41 14.40 25.40
CA PHE A 144 1.33 13.59 24.17
C PHE A 144 0.93 14.43 22.95
N GLN A 145 0.75 15.75 23.06
CA GLN A 145 0.32 16.58 21.94
C GLN A 145 1.34 16.59 20.79
N ASP A 146 2.64 16.51 21.10
CA ASP A 146 3.73 16.47 20.14
C ASP A 146 4.16 15.04 19.76
N ASP A 147 3.46 14.03 20.28
CA ASP A 147 3.64 12.60 20.05
C ASP A 147 2.27 11.96 19.74
N ARG A 148 1.80 12.23 18.52
CA ARG A 148 0.49 11.80 18.05
C ARG A 148 0.32 10.28 18.09
N THR A 149 1.40 9.53 17.89
CA THR A 149 1.39 8.06 17.94
C THR A 149 1.06 7.58 19.35
N THR A 150 1.74 8.11 20.37
CA THR A 150 1.44 7.76 21.77
C THR A 150 0.02 8.17 22.17
N MET A 151 -0.44 9.37 21.78
CA MET A 151 -1.81 9.82 22.04
C MET A 151 -2.86 8.87 21.45
N LEU A 152 -2.67 8.47 20.19
CA LEU A 152 -3.59 7.59 19.49
C LEU A 152 -3.55 6.16 20.04
N TYR A 153 -2.36 5.66 20.39
CA TYR A 153 -2.20 4.37 21.03
C TYR A 153 -2.94 4.32 22.38
N PHE A 154 -2.78 5.36 23.20
CA PHE A 154 -3.48 5.47 24.47
C PHE A 154 -4.99 5.54 24.28
N TYR A 155 -5.45 6.31 23.30
CA TYR A 155 -6.86 6.39 22.93
C TYR A 155 -7.44 5.02 22.57
N GLN A 156 -6.77 4.26 21.69
CA GLN A 156 -7.21 2.93 21.30
C GLN A 156 -7.24 1.97 22.51
N GLN A 157 -6.25 2.08 23.40
CA GLN A 157 -6.18 1.27 24.61
C GLN A 157 -7.38 1.51 25.51
N VAL A 158 -7.63 2.77 25.85
CA VAL A 158 -8.76 3.16 26.71
C VAL A 158 -10.09 2.79 26.05
N ARG A 159 -10.22 2.98 24.73
CA ARG A 159 -11.42 2.56 23.98
C ARG A 159 -11.61 1.03 24.01
N SER A 160 -10.53 0.26 23.83
CA SER A 160 -10.59 -1.21 23.87
C SER A 160 -11.08 -1.69 25.24
N ASP A 161 -10.50 -1.14 26.31
CA ASP A 161 -10.84 -1.49 27.68
C ASP A 161 -12.29 -1.08 28.00
N TYR A 162 -12.71 0.10 27.54
CA TYR A 162 -14.10 0.53 27.62
C TYR A 162 -15.05 -0.49 26.97
N MET A 163 -14.81 -0.84 25.70
CA MET A 163 -15.67 -1.77 24.96
C MET A 163 -15.74 -3.16 25.60
N GLN A 164 -14.64 -3.63 26.20
CA GLN A 164 -14.56 -4.97 26.79
C GLN A 164 -15.11 -5.04 28.23
N GLN A 165 -14.96 -4.00 29.04
CA GLN A 165 -15.15 -4.08 30.49
C GLN A 165 -16.15 -3.07 31.08
N TYR A 166 -16.41 -1.96 30.39
CA TYR A 166 -17.19 -0.84 30.93
C TYR A 166 -18.39 -0.44 30.08
N ALA A 167 -18.46 -0.83 28.81
CA ALA A 167 -19.54 -0.42 27.92
C ALA A 167 -20.93 -0.91 28.39
N SER A 168 -21.00 -2.02 29.13
CA SER A 168 -22.23 -2.51 29.77
C SER A 168 -22.59 -1.81 31.08
N LYS A 169 -21.68 -0.99 31.64
CA LYS A 169 -21.86 -0.25 32.90
C LYS A 169 -22.26 1.21 32.70
N VAL A 170 -22.18 1.72 31.47
CA VAL A 170 -22.55 3.10 31.13
C VAL A 170 -24.00 3.17 30.66
N SER A 171 -24.61 4.36 30.74
CA SER A 171 -25.96 4.58 30.20
C SER A 171 -25.96 4.54 28.67
N ASP A 172 -27.11 4.19 28.08
CA ASP A 172 -27.31 4.22 26.62
C ASP A 172 -26.92 5.56 26.00
N GLY A 173 -27.23 6.67 26.69
CA GLY A 173 -26.86 8.02 26.26
C GLY A 173 -25.35 8.24 26.20
N MET A 174 -24.62 7.77 27.22
CA MET A 174 -23.15 7.84 27.26
C MET A 174 -22.53 6.95 26.17
N ALA A 175 -23.02 5.72 26.02
CA ALA A 175 -22.57 4.80 24.98
C ALA A 175 -22.80 5.38 23.57
N LEU A 176 -23.94 6.04 23.33
CA LEU A 176 -24.22 6.77 22.10
C LEU A 176 -23.24 7.91 21.85
N GLN A 177 -22.91 8.70 22.90
CA GLN A 177 -21.95 9.79 22.79
C GLN A 177 -20.55 9.28 22.43
N LEU A 178 -20.04 8.28 23.16
CA LEU A 178 -18.72 7.69 22.95
C LEU A 178 -18.63 7.03 21.57
N GLY A 179 -19.66 6.30 21.14
CA GLY A 179 -19.70 5.68 19.82
C GLY A 179 -19.81 6.71 18.68
N CYS A 180 -20.54 7.81 18.85
CA CYS A 180 -20.59 8.88 17.84
C CYS A 180 -19.26 9.65 17.73
N LEU A 181 -18.56 9.86 18.84
CA LEU A 181 -17.20 10.41 18.84
C LEU A 181 -16.25 9.49 18.06
N GLU A 182 -16.34 8.17 18.27
CA GLU A 182 -15.55 7.21 17.49
C GLU A 182 -15.95 7.23 16.01
N ILE A 183 -17.24 7.27 15.65
CA ILE A 183 -17.63 7.39 14.24
C ILE A 183 -17.04 8.65 13.60
N ARG A 184 -17.08 9.80 14.29
CA ARG A 184 -16.52 11.06 13.77
C ARG A 184 -15.00 10.96 13.59
N ARG A 185 -14.30 10.36 14.57
CA ARG A 185 -12.84 10.17 14.57
C ARG A 185 -12.39 9.17 13.51
N PHE A 186 -13.13 8.05 13.40
CA PHE A 186 -12.90 6.95 12.46
C PHE A 186 -13.21 7.40 11.03
N CYS A 187 -14.38 7.99 10.80
CA CYS A 187 -14.79 8.55 9.51
C CYS A 187 -14.36 10.02 9.37
N LYS A 188 -13.07 10.34 9.61
CA LYS A 188 -12.54 11.72 9.68
C LYS A 188 -12.81 12.59 8.43
N ASP A 189 -12.92 11.98 7.24
CA ASP A 189 -13.19 12.66 5.97
C ASP A 189 -14.68 12.82 5.64
N MET A 190 -15.58 12.24 6.45
CA MET A 190 -17.02 12.34 6.23
C MET A 190 -17.47 13.80 6.42
N ASN A 191 -18.32 14.29 5.51
CA ASN A 191 -18.91 15.61 5.67
C ASN A 191 -19.79 15.68 6.94
N PRO A 192 -20.00 16.87 7.54
CA PRO A 192 -20.75 17.00 8.79
C PRO A 192 -22.15 16.38 8.74
N ASN A 193 -22.85 16.53 7.61
CA ASN A 193 -24.17 15.95 7.39
C ASN A 193 -24.12 14.53 6.77
N GLY A 194 -22.98 13.84 6.87
CA GLY A 194 -22.74 12.60 6.15
C GLY A 194 -23.61 11.44 6.58
N LEU A 195 -23.93 11.35 7.86
CA LEU A 195 -24.82 10.32 8.39
C LEU A 195 -26.31 10.61 8.15
N GLU A 196 -26.69 11.81 7.70
CA GLU A 196 -28.08 12.11 7.32
C GLU A 196 -28.48 11.33 6.04
N LYS A 197 -27.51 11.06 5.16
CA LYS A 197 -27.73 10.26 3.95
C LYS A 197 -27.95 8.80 4.33
N LYS A 198 -29.14 8.27 3.98
CA LYS A 198 -29.53 6.88 4.23
C LYS A 198 -28.50 5.86 3.72
N SER A 199 -27.93 6.08 2.54
CA SER A 199 -26.90 5.21 1.95
C SER A 199 -25.62 5.14 2.78
N ASN A 200 -25.20 6.26 3.35
CA ASN A 200 -23.98 6.34 4.15
C ASN A 200 -24.16 5.63 5.50
N PHE A 201 -25.33 5.80 6.12
CA PHE A 201 -25.64 5.05 7.33
C PHE A 201 -25.75 3.55 7.06
N GLU A 202 -26.38 3.16 5.94
CA GLU A 202 -26.48 1.73 5.56
C GLU A 202 -25.12 1.10 5.29
N PHE A 203 -24.17 1.85 4.73
CA PHE A 203 -22.77 1.42 4.61
C PHE A 203 -22.12 1.19 5.99
N LEU A 204 -22.28 2.14 6.92
CA LEU A 204 -21.79 1.99 8.29
C LEU A 204 -22.39 0.76 8.98
N GLU A 205 -23.69 0.54 8.81
CA GLU A 205 -24.43 -0.53 9.46
C GLU A 205 -24.11 -1.92 8.89
N LYS A 206 -23.95 -2.04 7.56
CA LYS A 206 -23.79 -3.33 6.88
C LYS A 206 -22.34 -3.71 6.58
N GLU A 207 -21.53 -2.75 6.16
CA GLU A 207 -20.16 -3.01 5.71
C GLU A 207 -19.13 -2.86 6.83
N ILE A 208 -19.34 -1.88 7.72
CA ILE A 208 -18.44 -1.66 8.88
C ILE A 208 -18.91 -2.44 10.11
N GLY A 209 -20.22 -2.42 10.38
CA GLY A 209 -20.81 -2.98 11.58
C GLY A 209 -20.90 -1.95 12.71
N LEU A 210 -22.08 -1.83 13.32
CA LEU A 210 -22.30 -0.90 14.44
C LEU A 210 -21.63 -1.36 15.73
N ASP A 211 -21.34 -2.66 15.86
CA ASP A 211 -20.67 -3.29 17.00
C ASP A 211 -19.21 -2.85 17.15
N LEU A 212 -18.62 -2.28 16.09
CA LEU A 212 -17.34 -1.59 16.19
C LEU A 212 -17.45 -0.32 17.05
N PHE A 213 -18.58 0.37 17.03
CA PHE A 213 -18.75 1.69 17.65
C PHE A 213 -19.56 1.64 18.95
N PHE A 214 -20.47 0.68 19.06
CA PHE A 214 -21.45 0.62 20.14
C PHE A 214 -21.47 -0.77 20.78
N PRO A 215 -21.73 -0.86 22.10
CA PRO A 215 -21.90 -2.15 22.77
C PRO A 215 -23.11 -2.90 22.21
N LYS A 216 -23.04 -4.23 22.19
CA LYS A 216 -24.12 -5.09 21.68
C LYS A 216 -25.41 -4.89 22.45
N GLU A 217 -25.31 -4.65 23.75
CA GLU A 217 -26.44 -4.37 24.63
C GLU A 217 -27.25 -3.16 24.16
N LEU A 218 -26.59 -2.10 23.67
CA LEU A 218 -27.25 -0.91 23.12
C LEU A 218 -27.88 -1.18 21.75
N ILE A 219 -27.20 -1.97 20.92
CA ILE A 219 -27.68 -2.32 19.57
C ILE A 219 -28.93 -3.20 19.68
N ASP A 220 -28.91 -4.17 20.58
CA ASP A 220 -29.97 -5.17 20.77
C ASP A 220 -31.17 -4.60 21.56
N SER A 221 -30.97 -3.57 22.39
CA SER A 221 -32.05 -2.97 23.18
C SER A 221 -33.00 -2.08 22.38
N MET A 222 -32.62 -1.64 21.18
CA MET A 222 -33.37 -0.69 20.37
C MET A 222 -33.76 -1.23 19.00
N LYS A 223 -34.92 -0.82 18.49
CA LYS A 223 -35.28 -1.11 17.08
C LYS A 223 -34.30 -0.40 16.13
N PRO A 224 -33.87 -1.00 15.00
CA PRO A 224 -32.88 -0.40 14.10
C PRO A 224 -33.22 1.02 13.63
N LYS A 225 -34.51 1.29 13.35
CA LYS A 225 -34.97 2.63 12.96
C LYS A 225 -34.84 3.67 14.09
N GLN A 226 -35.03 3.25 15.33
CA GLN A 226 -34.89 4.12 16.51
C GLN A 226 -33.41 4.38 16.78
N LEU A 227 -32.59 3.33 16.80
CA LEU A 227 -31.14 3.43 16.99
C LEU A 227 -30.51 4.36 15.95
N ARG A 228 -30.86 4.18 14.66
CA ARG A 228 -30.41 5.05 13.57
C ARG A 228 -30.71 6.53 13.84
N ARG A 229 -31.94 6.85 14.28
CA ARG A 229 -32.32 8.23 14.61
C ARG A 229 -31.50 8.79 15.76
N MET A 230 -31.27 8.00 16.81
CA MET A 230 -30.49 8.43 17.97
C MET A 230 -29.02 8.65 17.62
N ILE A 231 -28.42 7.79 16.81
CA ILE A 231 -27.05 7.96 16.31
C ILE A 231 -26.95 9.24 15.46
N GLN A 232 -27.87 9.46 14.51
CA GLN A 232 -27.86 10.66 13.66
C GLN A 232 -28.00 11.95 14.48
N GLN A 233 -28.92 11.97 15.45
CA GLN A 233 -29.13 13.13 16.33
C GLN A 233 -27.90 13.41 17.21
N THR A 234 -27.30 12.38 17.79
CA THR A 234 -26.14 12.52 18.67
C THR A 234 -24.90 12.93 17.88
N PHE A 235 -24.69 12.34 16.70
CA PHE A 235 -23.56 12.64 15.82
C PHE A 235 -23.51 14.10 15.38
N GLN A 236 -24.66 14.75 15.19
CA GLN A 236 -24.70 16.15 14.76
C GLN A 236 -23.93 17.09 15.70
N GLY A 237 -23.96 16.80 17.02
CA GLY A 237 -23.21 17.54 18.03
C GLY A 237 -21.69 17.44 17.91
N TYR A 238 -21.18 16.42 17.20
CA TYR A 238 -19.75 16.18 17.01
C TYR A 238 -19.30 16.30 15.54
N SER A 239 -20.24 16.53 14.63
CA SER A 239 -20.06 16.45 13.17
C SER A 239 -18.92 17.30 12.61
N THR A 240 -18.53 18.39 13.29
CA THR A 240 -17.47 19.32 12.89
C THR A 240 -16.14 19.12 13.62
N MET A 241 -16.06 18.20 14.58
CA MET A 241 -14.85 17.95 15.35
C MET A 241 -13.78 17.24 14.52
N ASN A 242 -12.52 17.63 14.71
CA ASN A 242 -11.37 16.89 14.18
C ASN A 242 -11.00 15.70 15.09
N GLN A 243 -10.02 14.89 14.67
CA GLN A 243 -9.66 13.68 15.41
C GLN A 243 -9.18 13.96 16.84
N ASP A 244 -8.34 14.97 17.03
CA ASP A 244 -7.77 15.31 18.35
C ASP A 244 -8.87 15.81 19.30
N GLN A 245 -9.78 16.64 18.78
CA GLN A 245 -10.96 17.10 19.50
C GLN A 245 -11.89 15.93 19.88
N CYS A 246 -12.08 14.95 18.98
CA CYS A 246 -12.83 13.75 19.29
C CYS A 246 -12.18 12.92 20.41
N MET A 247 -10.86 12.70 20.34
CA MET A 247 -10.12 11.96 21.37
C MET A 247 -10.19 12.67 22.73
N ALA A 248 -9.91 13.97 22.77
CA ALA A 248 -10.00 14.77 23.99
C ALA A 248 -11.43 14.75 24.58
N LYS A 249 -12.45 14.89 23.73
CA LYS A 249 -13.84 14.81 24.17
C LYS A 249 -14.22 13.41 24.65
N PHE A 250 -13.72 12.36 24.01
CA PHE A 250 -13.93 10.98 24.44
C PHE A 250 -13.33 10.73 25.82
N PHE A 251 -12.07 11.12 26.05
CA PHE A 251 -11.42 11.01 27.36
C PHE A 251 -12.21 11.76 28.44
N THR A 252 -12.57 13.02 28.17
CA THR A 252 -13.34 13.85 29.12
C THR A 252 -14.71 13.26 29.43
N THR A 253 -15.36 12.66 28.44
CA THR A 253 -16.70 12.08 28.57
C THR A 253 -16.66 10.78 29.36
N LEU A 254 -15.68 9.91 29.06
CA LEU A 254 -15.48 8.64 29.76
C LEU A 254 -15.00 8.83 31.20
N ALA A 255 -14.18 9.85 31.48
CA ALA A 255 -13.68 10.16 32.82
C ALA A 255 -14.80 10.47 33.83
N GLN A 256 -16.01 10.80 33.38
CA GLN A 256 -17.17 11.03 34.25
C GLN A 256 -17.68 9.76 34.93
N CYS A 257 -17.38 8.58 34.38
CA CYS A 257 -17.85 7.29 34.91
C CYS A 257 -16.73 6.29 35.15
N TRP A 258 -15.57 6.46 34.51
CA TRP A 258 -14.42 5.58 34.69
C TRP A 258 -13.11 6.37 34.67
N CYS A 259 -12.36 6.27 35.76
CA CYS A 259 -11.02 6.83 35.88
C CYS A 259 -10.00 5.86 35.27
N PHE A 260 -9.74 5.99 33.97
CA PHE A 260 -8.84 5.12 33.21
C PHE A 260 -7.34 5.43 33.39
N THR A 261 -7.01 6.48 34.15
CA THR A 261 -5.63 6.87 34.48
C THR A 261 -5.15 6.33 35.82
N GLN A 262 -6.01 5.65 36.59
CA GLN A 262 -5.68 5.09 37.89
C GLN A 262 -5.82 3.57 37.90
N GLU A 263 -5.01 2.91 38.73
CA GLU A 263 -5.20 1.49 39.10
C GLU A 263 -5.55 1.40 40.58
N SER A 264 -6.59 0.63 40.91
CA SER A 264 -7.06 0.41 42.28
C SER A 264 -6.76 -1.01 42.75
N PHE A 265 -6.21 -1.16 43.95
CA PHE A 265 -5.81 -2.43 44.53
C PHE A 265 -6.44 -2.63 45.90
N ALA A 266 -7.32 -3.64 46.01
CA ALA A 266 -7.86 -4.08 47.29
C ALA A 266 -6.75 -4.75 48.12
N CYS A 267 -6.45 -4.19 49.29
CA CYS A 267 -5.31 -4.61 50.11
C CYS A 267 -5.50 -4.27 51.59
N GLN A 268 -4.58 -4.73 52.44
CA GLN A 268 -4.61 -4.47 53.88
C GLN A 268 -3.45 -3.55 54.30
N LEU A 269 -3.77 -2.33 54.71
CA LEU A 269 -2.79 -1.39 55.24
C LEU A 269 -2.31 -1.82 56.63
N VAL A 270 -1.00 -1.87 56.82
CA VAL A 270 -0.35 -2.32 58.07
C VAL A 270 0.13 -1.10 58.86
N GLN A 271 -0.71 -0.61 59.78
CA GLN A 271 -0.39 0.49 60.71
C GLN A 271 -0.77 0.12 62.16
N GLY A 272 -0.15 -0.93 62.71
CA GLY A 272 -0.42 -1.45 64.05
C GLY A 272 -1.66 -2.37 64.14
N TRP A 273 -2.71 -2.09 63.37
CA TRP A 273 -3.83 -2.98 63.06
C TRP A 273 -3.98 -3.08 61.53
N SER A 274 -4.46 -4.21 61.01
CA SER A 274 -4.69 -4.41 59.58
C SER A 274 -6.05 -3.84 59.16
N LEU A 275 -6.06 -2.81 58.31
CA LEU A 275 -7.28 -2.23 57.76
C LEU A 275 -7.40 -2.57 56.28
N THR A 276 -8.52 -3.17 55.86
CA THR A 276 -8.80 -3.41 54.45
C THR A 276 -9.18 -2.10 53.76
N ILE A 277 -8.47 -1.75 52.69
CA ILE A 277 -8.60 -0.49 51.95
C ILE A 277 -8.48 -0.76 50.45
N ASP A 278 -8.95 0.19 49.64
CA ASP A 278 -8.56 0.28 48.23
C ASP A 278 -7.42 1.30 48.12
N LEU A 279 -6.24 0.82 47.75
CA LEU A 279 -5.11 1.68 47.43
C LEU A 279 -5.22 2.10 45.96
N VAL A 280 -5.32 3.39 45.72
CA VAL A 280 -5.40 3.97 44.38
C VAL A 280 -4.04 4.56 44.03
N ILE A 281 -3.51 4.16 42.88
CA ILE A 281 -2.26 4.69 42.33
C ILE A 281 -2.61 5.37 41.01
N ASP A 282 -2.34 6.66 40.93
CA ASP A 282 -2.66 7.54 39.81
C ASP A 282 -1.48 8.51 39.57
N PRO A 283 -1.52 9.36 38.55
CA PRO A 283 -0.42 10.28 38.28
C PRO A 283 -0.15 11.32 39.38
N ASP A 284 -1.10 11.55 40.31
CA ASP A 284 -0.97 12.51 41.41
C ASP A 284 -0.33 11.87 42.66
N GLY A 285 -0.33 10.53 42.75
CA GLY A 285 0.43 9.78 43.75
C GLY A 285 -0.24 8.49 44.22
N ILE A 286 0.00 8.16 45.48
CA ILE A 286 -0.55 6.99 46.16
C ILE A 286 -1.59 7.48 47.17
N SER A 287 -2.83 7.04 47.01
CA SER A 287 -3.97 7.46 47.82
C SER A 287 -4.74 6.27 48.39
N GLN A 288 -5.37 6.47 49.55
CA GLN A 288 -6.28 5.51 50.18
C GLN A 288 -7.73 5.91 49.90
N HIS A 289 -8.54 4.95 49.43
CA HIS A 289 -9.98 5.07 49.30
C HIS A 289 -10.68 4.08 50.27
N THR A 290 -11.76 4.54 50.89
CA THR A 290 -12.71 3.67 51.62
C THR A 290 -14.12 4.04 51.16
N GLU A 291 -15.05 3.06 51.19
CA GLU A 291 -16.35 3.10 50.48
C GLU A 291 -17.23 4.35 50.68
N ASN A 292 -16.93 5.24 51.64
CA ASN A 292 -17.72 6.47 51.90
C ASN A 292 -16.89 7.70 52.31
N SER A 293 -15.60 7.80 51.95
CA SER A 293 -14.76 8.95 52.35
C SER A 293 -14.01 9.61 51.19
N THR A 294 -13.61 10.86 51.39
CA THR A 294 -12.72 11.58 50.48
C THR A 294 -11.36 10.86 50.40
N PRO A 295 -10.79 10.67 49.20
CA PRO A 295 -9.46 10.10 49.02
C PRO A 295 -8.41 10.75 49.94
N ILE A 296 -7.62 9.93 50.62
CA ILE A 296 -6.54 10.41 51.48
C ILE A 296 -5.21 10.16 50.77
N CYS A 297 -4.51 11.21 50.36
CA CYS A 297 -3.18 11.10 49.79
C CYS A 297 -2.18 10.60 50.85
N LEU A 298 -1.50 9.49 50.56
CA LEU A 298 -0.53 8.86 51.45
C LEU A 298 0.91 9.29 51.10
N ALA A 299 1.23 9.39 49.81
CA ALA A 299 2.57 9.78 49.35
C ALA A 299 2.54 10.25 47.88
N LYS A 300 3.46 11.17 47.53
CA LYS A 300 3.82 11.48 46.15
C LYS A 300 5.00 10.61 45.69
N PHE A 301 5.14 10.39 44.37
CA PHE A 301 6.22 9.56 43.82
C PHE A 301 7.62 10.13 44.11
N SER A 302 7.79 11.45 44.01
CA SER A 302 9.01 12.16 44.45
C SER A 302 9.47 11.87 45.90
N GLN A 303 8.57 11.41 46.78
CA GLN A 303 8.89 11.03 48.17
C GLN A 303 9.30 9.56 48.31
N VAL A 304 9.08 8.72 47.31
CA VAL A 304 9.45 7.30 47.37
C VAL A 304 10.98 7.16 47.26
N ARG A 305 11.56 6.31 48.10
CA ARG A 305 13.01 6.08 48.15
C ARG A 305 13.42 4.64 47.88
N SER A 306 12.59 3.67 48.25
CA SER A 306 12.81 2.26 47.92
C SER A 306 11.52 1.46 48.07
N ILE A 307 11.36 0.43 47.25
CA ILE A 307 10.21 -0.48 47.23
C ILE A 307 10.73 -1.91 47.43
N SER A 308 10.04 -2.72 48.24
CA SER A 308 10.37 -4.15 48.40
C SER A 308 9.11 -4.99 48.51
N CYS A 309 9.12 -6.17 47.89
CA CYS A 309 8.06 -7.16 47.95
C CYS A 309 8.58 -8.44 48.61
N THR A 310 7.87 -8.95 49.60
CA THR A 310 8.22 -10.21 50.29
C THR A 310 7.01 -11.12 50.33
N ALA A 311 7.16 -12.36 49.84
CA ALA A 311 6.12 -13.38 49.93
C ALA A 311 5.94 -13.85 51.38
N GLU A 312 4.69 -14.05 51.80
CA GLU A 312 4.32 -14.62 53.10
C GLU A 312 3.97 -16.12 52.94
N SER A 313 4.08 -16.88 54.02
CA SER A 313 3.87 -18.35 54.00
C SER A 313 2.45 -18.79 53.67
N ASP A 314 1.48 -17.88 53.76
CA ASP A 314 0.06 -18.12 53.49
C ASP A 314 -0.36 -17.78 52.04
N GLY A 315 0.61 -17.46 51.17
CA GLY A 315 0.38 -17.10 49.77
C GLY A 315 0.12 -15.61 49.53
N ARG A 316 -0.03 -14.80 50.59
CA ARG A 316 -0.06 -13.33 50.49
C ARG A 316 1.34 -12.77 50.27
N ALA A 317 1.43 -11.47 50.04
CA ALA A 317 2.70 -10.78 50.01
C ALA A 317 2.61 -9.43 50.71
N LEU A 318 3.73 -9.00 51.26
CA LEU A 318 3.89 -7.70 51.91
C LEU A 318 4.70 -6.79 50.98
N LEU A 319 4.08 -5.69 50.55
CA LEU A 319 4.72 -4.60 49.85
C LEU A 319 5.10 -3.51 50.86
N LYS A 320 6.35 -3.05 50.82
CA LYS A 320 6.85 -1.91 51.62
C LYS A 320 7.43 -0.85 50.72
N ALA A 321 6.92 0.38 50.85
CA ALA A 321 7.49 1.57 50.23
C ALA A 321 8.05 2.51 51.30
N HIS A 322 9.33 2.83 51.21
CA HIS A 322 9.97 3.81 52.09
C HIS A 322 9.68 5.22 51.56
N ILE A 323 8.96 6.00 52.37
CA ILE A 323 8.54 7.36 52.04
C ILE A 323 9.41 8.35 52.84
N GLU A 324 10.03 9.29 52.14
CA GLU A 324 10.80 10.37 52.73
C GLU A 324 9.93 11.22 53.67
N GLY A 325 10.44 11.48 54.88
CA GLY A 325 9.71 12.21 55.91
C GLY A 325 8.72 11.38 56.73
N ALA A 326 8.42 10.13 56.34
CA ALA A 326 7.58 9.22 57.13
C ALA A 326 8.41 8.48 58.20
N LYS A 327 7.86 8.34 59.41
CA LYS A 327 8.51 7.61 60.52
C LYS A 327 8.54 6.10 60.32
N GLN A 328 7.61 5.57 59.53
CA GLN A 328 7.49 4.14 59.20
C GLN A 328 7.20 4.00 57.70
N PRO A 329 7.66 2.91 57.05
CA PRO A 329 7.38 2.67 55.64
C PRO A 329 5.88 2.38 55.43
N LEU A 330 5.36 2.82 54.28
CA LEU A 330 4.03 2.44 53.82
C LEU A 330 4.04 0.93 53.57
N SER A 331 3.31 0.19 54.40
CA SER A 331 3.34 -1.28 54.42
C SER A 331 1.94 -1.82 54.12
N VAL A 332 1.82 -2.66 53.10
CA VAL A 332 0.54 -3.15 52.59
C VAL A 332 0.62 -4.65 52.30
N ASN A 333 -0.33 -5.39 52.85
CA ASN A 333 -0.52 -6.81 52.55
C ASN A 333 -1.45 -6.97 51.33
N THR A 334 -0.97 -7.69 50.32
CA THR A 334 -1.68 -8.00 49.08
C THR A 334 -2.17 -9.44 49.07
N SER A 335 -3.14 -9.75 48.22
CA SER A 335 -3.69 -11.11 48.08
C SER A 335 -2.70 -12.12 47.50
N SER A 336 -1.68 -11.66 46.77
CA SER A 336 -0.63 -12.51 46.20
C SER A 336 0.66 -11.72 45.91
N LEU A 337 1.76 -12.44 45.71
CA LEU A 337 3.02 -11.86 45.26
C LEU A 337 2.88 -11.14 43.91
N ALA A 338 2.11 -11.70 42.97
CA ALA A 338 1.87 -11.08 41.67
C ALA A 338 1.22 -9.68 41.81
N VAL A 339 0.25 -9.53 42.71
CA VAL A 339 -0.37 -8.23 42.99
C VAL A 339 0.64 -7.24 43.58
N ALA A 340 1.48 -7.69 44.53
CA ALA A 340 2.54 -6.84 45.09
C ALA A 340 3.54 -6.40 44.03
N GLU A 341 3.95 -7.29 43.12
CA GLU A 341 4.88 -6.95 42.04
C GLU A 341 4.25 -6.01 41.00
N ASN A 342 2.98 -6.23 40.65
CA ASN A 342 2.24 -5.34 39.77
C ASN A 342 2.13 -3.92 40.37
N MET A 343 1.90 -3.81 41.68
CA MET A 343 1.89 -2.53 42.40
C MET A 343 3.29 -1.90 42.46
N ALA A 344 4.33 -2.69 42.73
CA ALA A 344 5.70 -2.21 42.78
C ALA A 344 6.18 -1.68 41.42
N ASP A 345 5.90 -2.38 40.33
CA ASP A 345 6.20 -1.91 38.97
C ASP A 345 5.48 -0.59 38.66
N LEU A 346 4.22 -0.44 39.07
CA LEU A 346 3.45 0.79 38.84
C LEU A 346 4.06 1.99 39.58
N ILE A 347 4.34 1.84 40.88
CA ILE A 347 4.95 2.90 41.69
C ILE A 347 6.35 3.23 41.15
N ASP A 348 7.16 2.21 40.84
CA ASP A 348 8.51 2.43 40.30
C ASP A 348 8.47 3.12 38.94
N GLY A 349 7.53 2.74 38.07
CA GLY A 349 7.35 3.38 36.77
C GLY A 349 6.98 4.85 36.86
N TYR A 350 6.08 5.24 37.78
CA TYR A 350 5.82 6.65 38.05
C TYR A 350 7.03 7.38 38.63
N CYS A 351 7.82 6.75 39.52
CA CYS A 351 9.06 7.33 40.03
C CYS A 351 10.08 7.57 38.90
N ARG A 352 10.22 6.63 37.95
CA ARG A 352 11.08 6.79 36.76
C ARG A 352 10.59 7.92 35.85
N LEU A 353 9.28 8.05 35.68
CA LEU A 353 8.66 9.11 34.89
C LEU A 353 8.89 10.51 35.50
N GLU A 354 8.93 10.62 36.84
CA GLU A 354 9.29 11.85 37.56
C GLU A 354 10.81 12.13 37.64
N GLY A 355 11.66 11.25 37.09
CA GLY A 355 13.10 11.49 36.95
C GLY A 355 14.02 10.59 37.77
N ALA A 356 13.54 9.49 38.35
CA ALA A 356 14.43 8.49 38.96
C ALA A 356 15.30 7.79 37.89
N GLU A 357 16.63 7.84 38.04
CA GLU A 357 17.57 7.27 37.05
C GLU A 357 17.61 5.73 37.04
N ARG A 358 17.22 5.08 38.14
CA ARG A 358 17.27 3.62 38.34
C ARG A 358 16.02 3.16 39.07
N SER A 359 15.70 1.87 38.93
CA SER A 359 14.63 1.24 39.70
C SER A 359 14.90 1.37 41.21
N LEU A 360 13.85 1.72 41.94
CA LEU A 360 13.80 1.80 43.39
C LEU A 360 13.40 0.45 44.02
N ILE A 361 13.12 -0.58 43.21
CA ILE A 361 12.77 -1.93 43.68
C ILE A 361 14.03 -2.65 44.15
N VAL A 362 14.05 -3.05 45.42
CA VAL A 362 15.18 -3.75 46.07
C VAL A 362 14.93 -5.25 46.05
N SER A 363 15.73 -6.00 45.30
CA SER A 363 15.68 -7.47 45.29
C SER A 363 16.41 -8.06 46.52
N PRO A 364 15.84 -9.05 47.24
CA PRO A 364 16.48 -9.63 48.43
C PRO A 364 17.80 -10.39 48.17
N ASN A 365 18.14 -10.74 46.91
CA ASN A 365 19.16 -11.77 46.61
C ASN A 365 20.30 -11.38 45.63
N LYS A 366 20.66 -10.10 45.46
CA LYS A 366 21.90 -9.75 44.70
C LYS A 366 23.14 -9.67 45.60
N GLY A 367 23.40 -10.74 46.37
CA GLY A 367 24.44 -10.77 47.38
C GLY A 367 25.10 -12.13 47.56
N ARG A 368 25.53 -12.78 46.47
CA ARG A 368 26.55 -13.85 46.41
C ARG A 368 26.67 -14.34 44.98
N ASP A 369 27.62 -13.81 44.22
CA ASP A 369 28.65 -14.66 43.63
C ASP A 369 29.83 -13.86 43.10
N THR A 370 30.97 -14.22 43.67
CA THR A 370 32.31 -13.74 43.43
C THR A 370 32.80 -14.08 42.02
N ARG A 371 33.30 -13.05 41.32
CA ARG A 371 34.55 -13.04 40.54
C ARG A 371 35.10 -14.43 40.16
N MET A 372 34.75 -14.92 38.98
CA MET A 372 35.54 -15.92 38.26
C MET A 372 36.08 -15.27 36.98
N LYS A 373 37.41 -15.21 36.89
CA LYS A 373 38.16 -14.75 35.72
C LYS A 373 37.93 -15.72 34.55
N LEU A 374 37.64 -15.21 33.36
CA LEU A 374 37.77 -16.01 32.13
C LEU A 374 39.24 -16.40 31.92
N PRO A 375 39.55 -17.63 31.42
CA PRO A 375 40.82 -17.92 30.77
C PRO A 375 40.81 -17.43 29.31
N ASP A 376 41.99 -17.03 28.82
CA ASP A 376 42.23 -16.52 27.47
C ASP A 376 41.92 -17.55 26.36
N ILE A 377 41.29 -17.08 25.28
CA ILE A 377 40.98 -17.85 24.06
C ILE A 377 42.16 -17.74 23.06
N PRO A 378 42.67 -18.85 22.49
CA PRO A 378 43.56 -18.80 21.32
C PRO A 378 42.74 -18.59 20.02
N LYS A 379 43.18 -17.64 19.18
CA LYS A 379 42.70 -17.44 17.80
C LYS A 379 43.34 -18.40 16.80
N CYS A 380 42.54 -18.95 15.89
CA CYS A 380 42.79 -19.30 14.46
C CYS A 380 41.65 -20.22 14.00
N GLY A 381 41.13 -20.27 12.78
CA GLY A 381 41.47 -19.74 11.47
C GLY A 381 40.51 -20.46 10.49
N GLY A 382 40.07 -19.80 9.43
CA GLY A 382 38.89 -20.22 8.66
C GLY A 382 39.06 -21.43 7.72
N SER A 383 37.93 -21.94 7.22
CA SER A 383 37.78 -22.45 5.85
C SER A 383 36.31 -22.79 5.55
N SER A 384 35.88 -22.36 4.37
CA SER A 384 34.57 -22.49 3.72
C SER A 384 34.24 -23.90 3.21
N ALA A 385 32.98 -24.33 3.33
CA ALA A 385 32.24 -25.14 2.33
C ALA A 385 30.72 -25.13 2.60
N PRO A 386 29.85 -25.21 1.57
CA PRO A 386 28.41 -24.96 1.70
C PRO A 386 27.59 -26.25 1.89
N SER A 387 26.65 -26.27 2.84
CA SER A 387 25.68 -27.37 3.01
C SER A 387 24.31 -26.99 2.46
N LYS A 388 23.86 -27.75 1.44
CA LYS A 388 22.46 -27.81 1.00
C LYS A 388 21.60 -28.41 2.11
N GLY A 389 20.51 -27.73 2.47
CA GLY A 389 19.44 -28.25 3.33
C GLY A 389 18.10 -27.71 2.88
N PHE A 390 17.22 -28.61 2.43
CA PHE A 390 15.80 -28.35 2.18
C PHE A 390 15.13 -27.96 3.51
N ASN A 391 14.64 -26.73 3.64
CA ASN A 391 13.72 -26.36 4.71
C ASN A 391 12.74 -25.26 4.25
N SER A 392 11.51 -25.34 4.78
CA SER A 392 10.32 -24.56 4.44
C SER A 392 10.51 -23.04 4.20
N ASP A 393 10.48 -22.61 2.93
CA ASP A 393 10.69 -21.23 2.43
C ASP A 393 9.48 -20.26 2.56
N ILE A 394 8.75 -20.25 3.66
CA ILE A 394 7.62 -19.30 3.85
C ILE A 394 7.98 -18.13 4.79
N TYR A 395 9.12 -18.21 5.48
CA TYR A 395 9.63 -17.08 6.26
C TYR A 395 11.15 -17.00 6.09
N SER A 396 11.60 -16.17 5.15
CA SER A 396 12.99 -15.71 5.16
C SER A 396 13.18 -14.83 6.39
N GLU A 397 14.05 -15.26 7.30
CA GLU A 397 14.49 -14.50 8.47
C GLU A 397 14.90 -13.08 8.01
N ILE A 398 14.28 -12.03 8.58
CA ILE A 398 14.79 -10.66 8.48
C ILE A 398 16.14 -10.66 9.21
N PRO A 399 17.27 -10.37 8.57
CA PRO A 399 18.53 -10.23 9.28
C PRO A 399 18.46 -8.99 10.16
N GLU A 400 18.40 -9.17 11.48
CA GLU A 400 18.66 -8.11 12.46
C GLU A 400 20.18 -7.99 12.73
N ASP A 401 21.01 -8.04 11.68
CA ASP A 401 22.33 -7.45 11.79
C ASP A 401 22.17 -5.94 11.63
N GLY A 402 21.86 -5.30 12.76
CA GLY A 402 22.15 -3.90 13.02
C GLY A 402 23.66 -3.66 13.07
N ALA A 403 24.39 -4.07 12.03
CA ALA A 403 25.63 -3.41 11.68
C ALA A 403 25.23 -2.00 11.24
N ASP A 404 25.34 -1.07 12.19
CA ASP A 404 25.31 0.38 12.02
C ASP A 404 25.35 0.83 10.55
N ILE A 405 24.19 0.98 9.91
CA ILE A 405 24.10 1.49 8.52
C ILE A 405 24.55 2.96 8.47
N SER A 406 24.71 3.64 9.63
CA SER A 406 25.33 4.97 9.66
C SER A 406 26.84 4.92 9.37
N GLU A 407 27.47 3.73 9.40
CA GLU A 407 28.87 3.51 9.02
C GLU A 407 29.07 2.67 7.74
N ARG A 408 28.04 2.46 6.90
CA ARG A 408 28.31 2.13 5.48
C ARG A 408 28.84 3.40 4.81
N HIS A 409 30.17 3.52 4.80
CA HIS A 409 31.03 4.41 4.02
C HIS A 409 30.27 5.59 3.41
N LYS A 410 30.43 6.82 3.94
CA LYS A 410 29.89 8.05 3.33
C LYS A 410 30.14 8.02 1.82
N ILE A 411 29.11 7.67 1.04
CA ILE A 411 29.26 7.42 -0.38
C ILE A 411 29.29 8.78 -1.06
N SER A 412 30.39 9.10 -1.73
CA SER A 412 30.54 10.37 -2.42
C SER A 412 30.18 10.25 -3.89
N ARG A 413 29.83 11.38 -4.53
CA ARG A 413 29.60 11.40 -5.98
C ARG A 413 30.82 11.01 -6.78
N GLU A 414 32.01 11.29 -6.26
CA GLU A 414 33.27 10.95 -6.93
C GLU A 414 33.49 9.44 -7.06
N ASP A 415 32.79 8.64 -6.23
CA ASP A 415 32.88 7.19 -6.25
C ASP A 415 32.07 6.57 -7.40
N PHE A 416 31.27 7.37 -8.11
CA PHE A 416 30.40 6.92 -9.19
C PHE A 416 30.83 7.40 -10.56
N VAL A 417 30.65 6.52 -11.55
CA VAL A 417 30.65 6.88 -12.96
C VAL A 417 29.23 6.72 -13.48
N VAL A 418 28.57 7.84 -13.78
CA VAL A 418 27.22 7.84 -14.36
C VAL A 418 27.32 7.55 -15.86
N GLY A 419 26.48 6.63 -16.33
CA GLY A 419 26.38 6.23 -17.72
C GLY A 419 25.18 6.84 -18.44
N ARG A 420 24.55 6.05 -19.31
CA ARG A 420 23.39 6.43 -20.11
C ARG A 420 22.10 6.40 -19.29
N ILE A 421 21.09 7.12 -19.78
CA ILE A 421 19.73 7.03 -19.26
C ILE A 421 19.14 5.66 -19.61
N LEU A 422 18.61 4.98 -18.60
CA LEU A 422 17.86 3.73 -18.71
C LEU A 422 16.36 3.96 -18.83
N GLY A 423 15.84 4.98 -18.14
CA GLY A 423 14.43 5.32 -18.14
C GLY A 423 14.16 6.68 -17.51
N GLU A 424 12.95 7.21 -17.75
CA GLU A 424 12.49 8.47 -17.20
C GLU A 424 11.23 8.22 -16.37
N GLY A 425 11.29 8.56 -15.08
CA GLY A 425 10.19 8.47 -14.13
C GLY A 425 9.62 9.84 -13.76
N PHE A 426 8.62 9.83 -12.88
CA PHE A 426 7.91 11.06 -12.48
C PHE A 426 8.81 12.12 -11.82
N PHE A 427 9.78 11.68 -11.02
CA PHE A 427 10.69 12.57 -10.27
C PHE A 427 12.01 12.86 -11.01
N GLY A 428 12.29 12.16 -12.11
CA GLY A 428 13.49 12.36 -12.90
C GLY A 428 13.99 11.10 -13.62
N GLU A 429 15.26 11.07 -13.96
CA GLU A 429 15.85 10.03 -14.82
C GLU A 429 16.58 8.96 -14.00
N VAL A 430 16.48 7.72 -14.46
CA VAL A 430 17.29 6.59 -13.99
C VAL A 430 18.43 6.37 -14.98
N HIS A 431 19.66 6.36 -14.48
CA HIS A 431 20.87 6.13 -15.24
C HIS A 431 21.49 4.79 -14.87
N ASP A 432 22.22 4.15 -15.79
CA ASP A 432 23.19 3.13 -15.38
C ASP A 432 24.44 3.80 -14.81
N GLY A 433 25.21 3.05 -14.05
CA GLY A 433 26.45 3.55 -13.49
C GLY A 433 27.33 2.46 -12.93
N VAL A 434 28.52 2.87 -12.50
CA VAL A 434 29.47 2.02 -11.81
C VAL A 434 29.88 2.70 -10.52
N TYR A 435 29.60 2.05 -9.39
CA TYR A 435 30.14 2.40 -8.09
C TYR A 435 31.52 1.78 -7.93
N LYS A 436 32.50 2.59 -7.53
CA LYS A 436 33.84 2.16 -7.15
C LYS A 436 33.89 2.14 -5.64
N SER A 437 33.89 0.95 -5.05
CA SER A 437 34.01 0.84 -3.61
C SER A 437 35.40 1.32 -3.13
N PRO A 438 35.54 1.71 -1.86
CA PRO A 438 36.85 1.98 -1.25
C PRO A 438 37.82 0.80 -1.31
N THR A 439 37.30 -0.43 -1.43
CA THR A 439 38.08 -1.67 -1.60
C THR A 439 38.54 -1.89 -3.05
N GLY A 440 38.16 -1.03 -3.99
CA GLY A 440 38.51 -1.09 -5.41
C GLY A 440 37.58 -1.96 -6.26
N GLU A 441 36.53 -2.52 -5.67
CA GLU A 441 35.51 -3.31 -6.38
C GLU A 441 34.62 -2.40 -7.23
N ARG A 442 34.21 -2.89 -8.41
CA ARG A 442 33.34 -2.16 -9.33
C ARG A 442 31.97 -2.82 -9.38
N ILE A 443 30.97 -2.14 -8.83
CA ILE A 443 29.59 -2.62 -8.74
C ILE A 443 28.76 -1.86 -9.76
N ARG A 444 27.97 -2.57 -10.57
CA ARG A 444 27.03 -1.93 -11.50
C ARG A 444 25.80 -1.45 -10.72
N VAL A 445 25.42 -0.20 -10.94
CA VAL A 445 24.37 0.47 -10.17
C VAL A 445 23.37 1.18 -11.07
N ALA A 446 22.14 1.33 -10.59
CA ALA A 446 21.12 2.19 -11.17
C ALA A 446 21.04 3.46 -10.31
N ILE A 447 21.10 4.62 -10.95
CA ILE A 447 21.15 5.93 -10.28
C ILE A 447 19.90 6.70 -10.66
N LYS A 448 18.94 6.79 -9.74
CA LYS A 448 17.73 7.61 -9.89
C LYS A 448 18.07 9.04 -9.47
N THR A 449 17.86 10.00 -10.36
CA THR A 449 18.22 11.41 -10.16
C THR A 449 16.97 12.27 -10.05
N CYS A 450 16.95 13.23 -9.11
CA CYS A 450 15.85 14.17 -8.97
C CYS A 450 16.08 15.42 -9.85
N LYS A 451 15.20 15.66 -10.83
CA LYS A 451 15.32 16.81 -11.75
C LYS A 451 14.87 18.14 -11.11
N ASP A 452 13.88 18.08 -10.23
CA ASP A 452 13.31 19.23 -9.51
C ASP A 452 13.64 19.09 -8.01
N CYS A 453 14.62 19.87 -7.54
CA CYS A 453 15.07 19.83 -6.16
C CYS A 453 14.35 20.85 -5.25
N SER A 454 13.12 21.26 -5.60
CA SER A 454 12.25 21.96 -4.65
C SER A 454 12.02 21.10 -3.40
N ALA A 455 11.88 21.75 -2.24
CA ALA A 455 11.84 21.06 -0.94
C ALA A 455 10.80 19.93 -0.90
N ASP A 456 9.57 20.20 -1.36
CA ASP A 456 8.48 19.23 -1.38
C ASP A 456 8.73 18.02 -2.30
N VAL A 457 9.42 18.23 -3.42
CA VAL A 457 9.75 17.16 -4.38
C VAL A 457 10.92 16.34 -3.86
N LYS A 458 11.93 17.01 -3.29
CA LYS A 458 13.08 16.37 -2.66
C LYS A 458 12.68 15.49 -1.47
N GLU A 459 11.77 15.94 -0.62
CA GLU A 459 11.23 15.16 0.50
C GLU A 459 10.50 13.91 0.00
N LYS A 460 9.60 14.05 -1.00
CA LYS A 460 8.90 12.90 -1.60
C LYS A 460 9.86 11.93 -2.27
N PHE A 461 10.91 12.44 -2.91
CA PHE A 461 11.93 11.61 -3.55
C PHE A 461 12.73 10.80 -2.51
N LEU A 462 13.19 11.45 -1.43
CA LEU A 462 13.92 10.80 -0.35
C LEU A 462 13.05 9.80 0.44
N SER A 463 11.74 10.03 0.53
CA SER A 463 10.82 9.10 1.20
C SER A 463 10.84 7.68 0.59
N GLU A 464 11.13 7.55 -0.71
CA GLU A 464 11.31 6.24 -1.35
C GLU A 464 12.54 5.51 -0.81
N ALA A 465 13.66 6.22 -0.67
CA ALA A 465 14.89 5.64 -0.13
C ALA A 465 14.76 5.30 1.35
N ASP A 466 14.07 6.14 2.14
CA ASP A 466 13.82 5.87 3.56
C ASP A 466 13.00 4.59 3.76
N LEU A 467 12.00 4.34 2.90
CA LEU A 467 11.25 3.08 2.91
C LEU A 467 12.14 1.89 2.56
N MET A 468 13.00 2.03 1.54
CA MET A 468 13.85 0.93 1.07
C MET A 468 15.01 0.60 2.01
N LYS A 469 15.45 1.54 2.86
CA LYS A 469 16.62 1.38 3.74
C LYS A 469 16.56 0.14 4.65
N ASN A 470 15.35 -0.25 5.05
CA ASN A 470 15.12 -1.36 5.99
C ASN A 470 14.57 -2.62 5.30
N LEU A 471 14.48 -2.64 3.96
CA LEU A 471 13.99 -3.80 3.22
C LEU A 471 15.16 -4.73 2.90
N ASP A 472 15.06 -5.97 3.35
CA ASP A 472 16.00 -7.03 3.02
C ASP A 472 15.25 -8.31 2.63
N HIS A 473 15.19 -8.57 1.32
CA HIS A 473 14.53 -9.74 0.77
C HIS A 473 15.13 -10.10 -0.60
N PRO A 474 15.36 -11.40 -0.91
CA PRO A 474 16.00 -11.83 -2.16
C PRO A 474 15.28 -11.37 -3.43
N HIS A 475 13.97 -11.17 -3.36
CA HIS A 475 13.12 -10.73 -4.47
C HIS A 475 12.68 -9.25 -4.37
N ILE A 476 13.42 -8.42 -3.63
CA ILE A 476 13.26 -6.96 -3.61
C ILE A 476 14.56 -6.31 -4.12
N VAL A 477 14.45 -5.18 -4.81
CA VAL A 477 15.60 -4.38 -5.26
C VAL A 477 16.30 -3.76 -4.05
N CYS A 478 17.63 -3.95 -3.94
CA CYS A 478 18.40 -3.45 -2.81
C CYS A 478 18.84 -1.99 -3.01
N LEU A 479 18.67 -1.17 -1.95
CA LEU A 479 19.24 0.17 -1.87
C LEU A 479 20.72 0.08 -1.49
N ILE A 480 21.59 0.63 -2.34
CA ILE A 480 23.04 0.73 -2.07
C ILE A 480 23.33 1.97 -1.23
N GLY A 481 22.67 3.10 -1.54
CA GLY A 481 22.77 4.31 -0.73
C GLY A 481 22.11 5.53 -1.37
N VAL A 482 22.23 6.66 -0.66
CA VAL A 482 21.61 7.94 -1.03
C VAL A 482 22.66 9.04 -1.03
N ILE A 483 22.64 9.90 -2.04
CA ILE A 483 23.45 11.12 -2.10
C ILE A 483 22.52 12.32 -1.98
N GLU A 484 22.51 12.95 -0.81
CA GLU A 484 21.59 14.06 -0.50
C GLU A 484 22.01 15.41 -1.11
N ALA A 485 23.24 15.51 -1.63
CA ALA A 485 23.72 16.68 -2.36
C ALA A 485 22.97 16.85 -3.68
N ASP A 486 22.66 18.09 -4.08
CA ASP A 486 21.83 18.35 -5.26
C ASP A 486 22.59 18.20 -6.60
N PRO A 487 21.97 17.60 -7.64
CA PRO A 487 20.67 16.90 -7.62
C PRO A 487 20.68 15.57 -6.84
N VAL A 488 19.74 15.33 -5.93
CA VAL A 488 19.72 14.10 -5.09
C VAL A 488 19.76 12.81 -5.91
N TRP A 489 20.57 11.83 -5.48
CA TRP A 489 20.65 10.50 -6.09
C TRP A 489 20.19 9.39 -5.14
N ILE A 490 19.38 8.47 -5.66
CA ILE A 490 19.09 7.17 -5.02
C ILE A 490 19.81 6.11 -5.85
N VAL A 491 20.69 5.36 -5.19
CA VAL A 491 21.56 4.37 -5.84
C VAL A 491 21.09 2.97 -5.47
N MET A 492 20.77 2.17 -6.48
CA MET A 492 20.24 0.81 -6.35
C MET A 492 21.08 -0.18 -7.17
N GLU A 493 20.88 -1.47 -6.94
CA GLU A 493 21.45 -2.52 -7.80
C GLU A 493 20.92 -2.41 -9.24
N LEU A 494 21.80 -2.61 -10.23
CA LEU A 494 21.42 -2.67 -11.64
C LEU A 494 21.28 -4.11 -12.12
N TYR A 495 20.12 -4.44 -12.70
CA TYR A 495 19.86 -5.75 -13.28
C TYR A 495 19.96 -5.74 -14.80
N GLU A 496 20.64 -6.72 -15.36
CA GLU A 496 21.05 -6.72 -16.77
C GLU A 496 19.91 -6.92 -17.76
N HIS A 497 18.86 -7.64 -17.37
CA HIS A 497 17.73 -7.96 -18.23
C HIS A 497 16.59 -6.93 -18.14
N GLY A 498 16.73 -5.90 -17.30
CA GLY A 498 15.78 -4.80 -17.20
C GLY A 498 14.39 -5.21 -16.71
N GLU A 499 13.36 -4.53 -17.20
CA GLU A 499 11.97 -4.70 -16.81
C GLU A 499 11.37 -6.02 -17.33
N LEU A 500 10.63 -6.72 -16.46
CA LEU A 500 10.00 -8.01 -16.76
C LEU A 500 9.03 -7.92 -17.95
N GLY A 501 8.31 -6.80 -18.11
CA GLY A 501 7.40 -6.61 -19.23
C GLY A 501 8.09 -6.78 -20.60
N ASN A 502 9.23 -6.10 -20.81
CA ASN A 502 10.00 -6.22 -22.05
C ASN A 502 10.61 -7.62 -22.21
N TYR A 503 11.14 -8.16 -21.10
CA TYR A 503 11.74 -9.50 -21.10
C TYR A 503 10.73 -10.60 -21.50
N LEU A 504 9.48 -10.52 -21.04
CA LEU A 504 8.41 -11.45 -21.41
C LEU A 504 8.12 -11.41 -22.92
N ILE A 505 8.06 -10.21 -23.50
CA ILE A 505 7.79 -10.02 -24.94
C ILE A 505 8.94 -10.58 -25.78
N GLU A 506 10.18 -10.25 -25.41
CA GLU A 506 11.39 -10.68 -26.13
C GLU A 506 11.60 -12.21 -26.06
N ASN A 507 11.20 -12.84 -24.95
CA ASN A 507 11.45 -14.26 -24.68
C ASN A 507 10.18 -15.13 -24.73
N GLN A 508 9.07 -14.64 -25.29
CA GLN A 508 7.77 -15.31 -25.27
C GLN A 508 7.78 -16.75 -25.83
N TYR A 509 8.74 -17.09 -26.71
CA TYR A 509 8.86 -18.42 -27.32
C TYR A 509 9.81 -19.37 -26.57
N SER A 510 10.61 -18.86 -25.63
CA SER A 510 11.55 -19.64 -24.83
C SER A 510 11.09 -19.84 -23.38
N LEU A 511 10.16 -19.02 -22.90
CA LEU A 511 9.66 -19.09 -21.53
C LEU A 511 8.67 -20.23 -21.36
N SER A 512 8.94 -21.07 -20.37
CA SER A 512 8.07 -22.20 -20.02
C SER A 512 7.03 -21.81 -18.97
N THR A 513 5.95 -22.58 -18.89
CA THR A 513 4.90 -22.36 -17.88
C THR A 513 5.47 -22.41 -16.45
N ALA A 514 6.39 -23.35 -16.15
CA ALA A 514 7.01 -23.40 -14.82
C ALA A 514 7.80 -22.12 -14.50
N THR A 515 8.48 -21.55 -15.50
CA THR A 515 9.22 -20.28 -15.35
C THR A 515 8.28 -19.11 -15.05
N LEU A 516 7.14 -19.03 -15.75
CA LEU A 516 6.13 -17.99 -15.47
C LEU A 516 5.55 -18.12 -14.06
N VAL A 517 5.26 -19.35 -13.60
CA VAL A 517 4.80 -19.59 -12.23
C VAL A 517 5.89 -19.25 -11.21
N LEU A 518 7.16 -19.52 -11.51
CA LEU A 518 8.30 -19.14 -10.66
C LEU A 518 8.34 -17.63 -10.46
N TYR A 519 8.21 -16.83 -11.52
CA TYR A 519 8.17 -15.37 -11.40
C TYR A 519 7.00 -14.90 -10.51
N CYS A 520 5.82 -15.49 -10.70
CA CYS A 520 4.65 -15.20 -9.86
C CYS A 520 4.92 -15.51 -8.38
N LEU A 521 5.55 -16.66 -8.08
CA LEU A 521 5.91 -17.07 -6.73
C LEU A 521 6.92 -16.12 -6.09
N GLN A 522 7.95 -15.70 -6.82
CA GLN A 522 8.99 -14.80 -6.32
C GLN A 522 8.43 -13.41 -5.97
N ILE A 523 7.57 -12.86 -6.85
CA ILE A 523 6.85 -11.61 -6.58
C ILE A 523 5.92 -11.79 -5.36
N CYS A 524 5.21 -12.91 -5.27
CA CYS A 524 4.32 -13.20 -4.14
C CYS A 524 5.08 -13.27 -2.80
N LYS A 525 6.27 -13.87 -2.78
CA LYS A 525 7.14 -13.93 -1.59
C LYS A 525 7.58 -12.53 -1.16
N ALA A 526 7.98 -11.67 -2.11
CA ALA A 526 8.30 -10.28 -1.82
C ALA A 526 7.10 -9.53 -1.21
N LEU A 527 5.90 -9.72 -1.75
CA LEU A 527 4.68 -9.08 -1.25
C LEU A 527 4.23 -9.63 0.11
N ALA A 528 4.42 -10.91 0.39
CA ALA A 528 4.20 -11.49 1.72
C ALA A 528 5.16 -10.89 2.78
N TYR A 529 6.41 -10.63 2.38
CA TYR A 529 7.36 -9.93 3.22
C TYR A 529 6.91 -8.48 3.51
N LEU A 530 6.45 -7.73 2.51
CA LEU A 530 5.91 -6.37 2.71
C LEU A 530 4.64 -6.36 3.58
N GLU A 531 3.74 -7.34 3.40
CA GLU A 531 2.56 -7.54 4.26
C GLU A 531 2.96 -7.69 5.73
N GLY A 532 4.00 -8.46 6.04
CA GLY A 532 4.52 -8.63 7.40
C GLY A 532 5.12 -7.35 8.02
N LEU A 533 5.49 -6.37 7.20
CA LEU A 533 5.97 -5.05 7.62
C LEU A 533 4.86 -3.99 7.65
N ASN A 534 3.60 -4.38 7.42
CA ASN A 534 2.46 -3.48 7.23
C ASN A 534 2.72 -2.42 6.13
N MET A 535 3.42 -2.80 5.07
CA MET A 535 3.72 -1.92 3.95
C MET A 535 2.88 -2.28 2.73
N VAL A 536 2.29 -1.27 2.10
CA VAL A 536 1.48 -1.45 0.87
C VAL A 536 2.22 -0.79 -0.29
N HIS A 537 2.39 -1.54 -1.38
CA HIS A 537 3.17 -1.14 -2.54
C HIS A 537 2.43 -0.17 -3.47
N ARG A 538 1.11 -0.35 -3.64
CA ARG A 538 0.20 0.52 -4.40
C ARG A 538 0.38 0.58 -5.92
N ASP A 539 1.44 -0.04 -6.46
CA ASP A 539 1.68 -0.10 -7.90
C ASP A 539 2.35 -1.40 -8.34
N ILE A 540 1.67 -2.52 -8.11
CA ILE A 540 2.17 -3.84 -8.49
C ILE A 540 1.81 -4.11 -9.95
N ALA A 541 2.82 -4.19 -10.81
CA ALA A 541 2.71 -4.47 -12.24
C ALA A 541 4.04 -4.96 -12.80
N VAL A 542 4.04 -5.65 -13.95
CA VAL A 542 5.29 -6.19 -14.55
C VAL A 542 6.31 -5.11 -14.94
N ARG A 543 5.89 -3.86 -15.15
CA ARG A 543 6.78 -2.72 -15.40
C ARG A 543 7.63 -2.32 -14.18
N ASN A 544 7.17 -2.68 -12.98
CA ASN A 544 7.85 -2.39 -11.71
C ASN A 544 8.57 -3.64 -11.17
N VAL A 545 8.75 -4.67 -11.99
CA VAL A 545 9.49 -5.88 -11.66
C VAL A 545 10.70 -5.98 -12.58
N LEU A 546 11.88 -6.23 -12.01
CA LEU A 546 13.14 -6.34 -12.73
C LEU A 546 13.61 -7.79 -12.78
N VAL A 547 14.25 -8.18 -13.89
CA VAL A 547 14.79 -9.52 -14.10
C VAL A 547 16.26 -9.52 -13.73
N ALA A 548 16.60 -10.14 -12.59
CA ALA A 548 17.97 -10.26 -12.11
C ALA A 548 18.76 -11.35 -12.84
N SER A 549 18.07 -12.43 -13.20
CA SER A 549 18.57 -13.51 -14.07
C SER A 549 17.37 -14.26 -14.66
N PRO A 550 17.54 -15.16 -15.64
CA PRO A 550 16.43 -15.92 -16.22
C PRO A 550 15.58 -16.70 -15.20
N GLU A 551 16.12 -17.00 -14.01
CA GLU A 551 15.43 -17.72 -12.93
C GLU A 551 15.10 -16.82 -11.72
N CYS A 552 15.35 -15.50 -11.78
CA CYS A 552 15.16 -14.60 -10.64
C CYS A 552 14.61 -13.22 -11.05
N VAL A 553 13.46 -12.87 -10.47
CA VAL A 553 12.86 -11.52 -10.55
C VAL A 553 12.85 -10.82 -9.20
N LYS A 554 12.83 -9.49 -9.24
CA LYS A 554 12.83 -8.62 -8.06
C LYS A 554 11.82 -7.49 -8.21
N LEU A 555 11.04 -7.25 -7.17
CA LEU A 555 10.08 -6.17 -7.07
C LEU A 555 10.80 -4.84 -6.77
N GLY A 556 10.47 -3.80 -7.53
CA GLY A 556 11.03 -2.45 -7.38
C GLY A 556 9.98 -1.35 -7.51
N ASP A 557 10.44 -0.10 -7.57
CA ASP A 557 9.64 1.13 -7.61
C ASP A 557 8.75 1.35 -6.36
N PHE A 558 9.38 1.81 -5.29
CA PHE A 558 8.72 2.11 -4.02
C PHE A 558 8.20 3.55 -3.93
N GLY A 559 8.22 4.32 -5.03
CA GLY A 559 7.86 5.74 -5.03
C GLY A 559 6.41 6.03 -4.58
N LEU A 560 5.51 5.06 -4.77
CA LEU A 560 4.12 5.09 -4.29
C LEU A 560 3.87 4.26 -3.03
N SER A 561 4.87 3.49 -2.59
CA SER A 561 4.76 2.61 -1.42
C SER A 561 4.64 3.43 -0.15
N ARG A 562 3.92 2.93 0.84
CA ARG A 562 3.82 3.57 2.17
C ARG A 562 3.62 2.50 3.24
N TYR A 563 4.17 2.74 4.43
CA TYR A 563 3.69 2.07 5.64
C TYR A 563 2.23 2.44 5.84
N VAL A 564 1.40 1.46 6.12
CA VAL A 564 -0.01 1.69 6.40
C VAL A 564 -0.17 1.86 7.90
N ASP A 565 -0.31 3.11 8.32
CA ASP A 565 -1.10 3.40 9.52
C ASP A 565 -2.56 3.26 9.10
N GLU A 566 -3.29 2.26 9.62
CA GLU A 566 -4.59 1.79 9.08
C GLU A 566 -5.74 2.83 9.14
N GLN A 567 -5.44 4.08 9.50
CA GLN A 567 -6.33 5.24 9.47
C GLN A 567 -5.90 6.38 8.53
N GLU A 568 -4.77 6.25 7.83
CA GLU A 568 -4.42 7.13 6.71
C GLU A 568 -4.97 6.57 5.40
N TYR A 569 -6.25 6.83 5.18
CA TYR A 569 -6.80 6.83 3.83
C TYR A 569 -6.14 7.97 3.05
N TYR A 570 -5.19 7.62 2.19
CA TYR A 570 -4.49 8.57 1.33
C TYR A 570 -5.41 9.03 0.19
N LYS A 571 -5.78 10.32 0.16
CA LYS A 571 -6.23 10.96 -1.08
C LYS A 571 -5.01 11.27 -1.94
N ALA A 572 -4.73 10.42 -2.92
CA ALA A 572 -3.72 10.71 -3.92
C ALA A 572 -3.96 12.09 -4.57
N SER A 573 -2.88 12.84 -4.77
CA SER A 573 -2.87 13.98 -5.69
C SER A 573 -3.39 13.55 -7.07
N VAL A 574 -3.92 14.51 -7.86
CA VAL A 574 -4.60 14.31 -9.17
C VAL A 574 -3.66 13.76 -10.28
N SER A 575 -2.50 13.19 -9.92
CA SER A 575 -1.56 12.56 -10.84
C SER A 575 -2.12 11.28 -11.47
N ARG A 576 -1.57 10.89 -12.63
CA ARG A 576 -1.99 9.75 -13.46
C ARG A 576 -1.89 8.43 -12.68
N LEU A 577 -3.00 7.91 -12.18
CA LEU A 577 -3.07 6.64 -11.48
C LEU A 577 -3.23 5.46 -12.46
N PRO A 578 -2.70 4.26 -12.13
CA PRO A 578 -2.75 3.08 -12.98
C PRO A 578 -4.12 2.38 -12.90
N ILE A 579 -5.19 3.08 -13.32
CA ILE A 579 -6.59 2.66 -13.11
C ILE A 579 -6.88 1.21 -13.53
N LYS A 580 -6.27 0.73 -14.63
CA LYS A 580 -6.50 -0.63 -15.15
C LYS A 580 -5.91 -1.75 -14.28
N TRP A 581 -5.00 -1.43 -13.36
CA TRP A 581 -4.41 -2.36 -12.40
C TRP A 581 -5.10 -2.31 -11.04
N MET A 582 -5.65 -1.14 -10.69
CA MET A 582 -6.16 -0.85 -9.35
C MET A 582 -7.40 -1.68 -8.98
N ALA A 583 -7.53 -1.95 -7.69
CA ALA A 583 -8.72 -2.57 -7.12
C ALA A 583 -9.93 -1.62 -7.15
N PRO A 584 -11.18 -2.13 -7.21
CA PRO A 584 -12.38 -1.29 -7.25
C PRO A 584 -12.45 -0.28 -6.10
N GLU A 585 -12.12 -0.72 -4.89
CA GLU A 585 -12.11 0.11 -3.70
C GLU A 585 -10.99 1.15 -3.67
N SER A 586 -9.94 1.02 -4.51
CA SER A 586 -8.86 1.99 -4.71
C SER A 586 -9.19 3.01 -5.81
N ILE A 587 -10.03 2.60 -6.78
CA ILE A 587 -10.52 3.47 -7.85
C ILE A 587 -11.62 4.42 -7.31
N ASN A 588 -12.65 3.84 -6.66
CA ASN A 588 -13.84 4.57 -6.19
C ASN A 588 -13.56 5.46 -4.99
N PHE A 589 -12.88 4.87 -4.03
CA PHE A 589 -12.40 5.49 -2.82
C PHE A 589 -10.88 5.41 -3.00
N ARG A 590 -10.01 6.35 -2.68
CA ARG A 590 -8.55 6.12 -2.80
C ARG A 590 -8.01 5.17 -1.70
N ARG A 591 -8.67 4.02 -1.47
CA ARG A 591 -8.32 3.07 -0.41
C ARG A 591 -7.26 2.10 -0.91
N PHE A 592 -6.08 2.15 -0.32
CA PHE A 592 -5.00 1.20 -0.56
C PHE A 592 -4.72 0.41 0.71
N THR A 593 -4.75 -0.92 0.60
CA THR A 593 -4.52 -1.89 1.66
C THR A 593 -3.79 -3.10 1.10
N THR A 594 -3.38 -4.04 1.95
CA THR A 594 -2.86 -5.33 1.49
C THR A 594 -3.83 -6.05 0.56
N ALA A 595 -5.15 -5.95 0.82
CA ALA A 595 -6.15 -6.55 -0.06
C ALA A 595 -6.22 -5.89 -1.45
N SER A 596 -5.98 -4.57 -1.57
CA SER A 596 -5.85 -3.94 -2.88
C SER A 596 -4.57 -4.36 -3.60
N ASP A 597 -3.48 -4.59 -2.85
CA ASP A 597 -2.24 -5.15 -3.40
C ASP A 597 -2.43 -6.58 -3.90
N VAL A 598 -3.23 -7.40 -3.22
CA VAL A 598 -3.61 -8.75 -3.70
C VAL A 598 -4.35 -8.68 -5.04
N TRP A 599 -5.23 -7.69 -5.23
CA TRP A 599 -5.89 -7.48 -6.52
C TRP A 599 -4.86 -7.11 -7.61
N MET A 600 -3.98 -6.14 -7.34
CA MET A 600 -2.94 -5.71 -8.29
C MET A 600 -1.96 -6.83 -8.60
N PHE A 601 -1.62 -7.67 -7.62
CA PHE A 601 -0.86 -8.89 -7.82
C PHE A 601 -1.58 -9.85 -8.77
N GLY A 602 -2.89 -10.05 -8.61
CA GLY A 602 -3.68 -10.85 -9.55
C GLY A 602 -3.61 -10.31 -10.98
N VAL A 603 -3.67 -8.98 -11.16
CA VAL A 603 -3.47 -8.34 -12.48
C VAL A 603 -2.05 -8.56 -13.00
N CYS A 604 -1.03 -8.42 -12.15
CA CYS A 604 0.37 -8.66 -12.50
C CYS A 604 0.62 -10.12 -12.95
N VAL A 605 0.03 -11.10 -12.26
CA VAL A 605 0.11 -12.51 -12.69
C VAL A 605 -0.58 -12.70 -14.05
N TRP A 606 -1.72 -12.03 -14.28
CA TRP A 606 -2.37 -12.05 -15.58
C TRP A 606 -1.47 -11.47 -16.68
N GLU A 607 -0.78 -10.35 -16.42
CA GLU A 607 0.21 -9.76 -17.33
C GLU A 607 1.34 -10.73 -17.67
N ILE A 608 1.85 -11.46 -16.67
CA ILE A 608 2.91 -12.47 -16.88
C ILE A 608 2.44 -13.54 -17.87
N PHE A 609 1.24 -14.09 -17.68
CA PHE A 609 0.70 -15.13 -18.55
C PHE A 609 0.16 -14.63 -19.89
N SER A 610 -0.11 -13.34 -20.02
CA SER A 610 -0.54 -12.71 -21.27
C SER A 610 0.63 -12.10 -22.07
N MET A 611 1.88 -12.35 -21.65
CA MET A 611 3.10 -11.81 -22.26
C MET A 611 3.11 -10.28 -22.29
N ALA A 612 2.87 -9.68 -21.12
CA ALA A 612 2.84 -8.24 -20.88
C ALA A 612 1.76 -7.49 -21.68
N GLN A 613 0.64 -8.16 -21.98
CA GLN A 613 -0.52 -7.48 -22.54
C GLN A 613 -1.07 -6.48 -21.53
N GLN A 614 -1.51 -5.30 -22.00
CA GLN A 614 -2.18 -4.33 -21.14
C GLN A 614 -3.53 -4.89 -20.62
N PRO A 615 -3.79 -4.87 -19.30
CA PRO A 615 -5.09 -5.28 -18.76
C PRO A 615 -6.19 -4.35 -19.29
N PHE A 616 -7.36 -4.91 -19.63
CA PHE A 616 -8.49 -4.14 -20.16
C PHE A 616 -8.10 -3.22 -21.34
N PHE A 617 -7.27 -3.69 -22.27
CA PHE A 617 -6.81 -2.88 -23.41
C PHE A 617 -7.96 -2.34 -24.28
N TRP A 618 -9.12 -3.02 -24.27
CA TRP A 618 -10.34 -2.62 -24.99
C TRP A 618 -11.20 -1.58 -24.26
N LEU A 619 -10.83 -1.19 -23.03
CA LEU A 619 -11.54 -0.19 -22.24
C LEU A 619 -10.70 1.07 -22.04
N GLU A 620 -11.37 2.20 -21.98
CA GLU A 620 -10.78 3.43 -21.43
C GLU A 620 -10.77 3.40 -19.90
N ASN A 621 -9.86 4.15 -19.27
CA ASN A 621 -9.73 4.17 -17.80
C ASN A 621 -11.04 4.50 -17.08
N GLY A 622 -11.85 5.43 -17.62
CA GLY A 622 -13.13 5.82 -17.01
C GLY A 622 -14.21 4.73 -17.05
N GLN A 623 -14.07 3.74 -17.92
CA GLN A 623 -15.04 2.65 -18.10
C GLN A 623 -14.74 1.42 -17.25
N VAL A 624 -13.48 1.27 -16.80
CA VAL A 624 -13.01 0.08 -16.08
C VAL A 624 -13.87 -0.19 -14.85
N ILE A 625 -14.12 0.83 -14.03
CA ILE A 625 -14.85 0.64 -12.77
C ILE A 625 -16.27 0.13 -12.98
N THR A 626 -17.00 0.69 -13.96
CA THR A 626 -18.36 0.27 -14.29
C THR A 626 -18.39 -1.19 -14.76
N GLN A 627 -17.40 -1.64 -15.52
CA GLN A 627 -17.31 -3.05 -15.95
C GLN A 627 -16.95 -3.98 -14.77
N LEU A 628 -16.06 -3.56 -13.87
CA LEU A 628 -15.73 -4.34 -12.68
C LEU A 628 -16.95 -4.50 -11.76
N GLU A 629 -17.78 -3.46 -11.61
CA GLU A 629 -19.02 -3.44 -10.82
C GLU A 629 -20.11 -4.35 -11.40
N THR A 630 -20.15 -4.56 -12.73
CA THR A 630 -21.06 -5.53 -13.36
C THR A 630 -20.55 -6.97 -13.31
N GLY A 631 -19.38 -7.20 -12.70
CA GLY A 631 -18.78 -8.52 -12.55
C GLY A 631 -17.83 -8.94 -13.67
N VAL A 632 -17.53 -8.06 -14.64
CA VAL A 632 -16.52 -8.35 -15.68
C VAL A 632 -15.15 -8.48 -15.04
N ARG A 633 -14.37 -9.47 -15.48
CA ARG A 633 -12.98 -9.72 -15.09
C ARG A 633 -12.13 -10.02 -16.33
N LEU A 634 -10.81 -9.95 -16.19
CA LEU A 634 -9.88 -10.31 -17.27
C LEU A 634 -10.05 -11.79 -17.64
N HIS A 635 -10.02 -12.11 -18.93
CA HIS A 635 -10.18 -13.49 -19.42
C HIS A 635 -8.94 -14.34 -19.14
N LYS A 636 -9.09 -15.67 -19.09
CA LYS A 636 -7.95 -16.58 -18.93
C LYS A 636 -6.98 -16.46 -20.13
N PRO A 637 -5.67 -16.20 -19.90
CA PRO A 637 -4.66 -16.31 -20.95
C PRO A 637 -4.50 -17.75 -21.47
N GLN A 638 -4.02 -17.91 -22.70
CA GLN A 638 -3.89 -19.24 -23.32
C GLN A 638 -2.94 -20.14 -22.53
N LEU A 639 -1.74 -19.63 -22.19
CA LEU A 639 -0.69 -20.36 -21.46
C LEU A 639 -0.95 -20.50 -19.95
N CYS A 640 -1.99 -19.86 -19.41
CA CYS A 640 -2.27 -19.88 -17.98
C CYS A 640 -2.90 -21.22 -17.55
N PRO A 641 -2.28 -21.97 -16.62
CA PRO A 641 -2.89 -23.19 -16.07
C PRO A 641 -4.24 -22.88 -15.38
N PRO A 642 -5.25 -23.77 -15.50
CA PRO A 642 -6.55 -23.54 -14.88
C PRO A 642 -6.48 -23.32 -13.37
N ILE A 643 -5.54 -23.99 -12.68
CA ILE A 643 -5.33 -23.84 -11.24
C ILE A 643 -4.82 -22.45 -10.87
N VAL A 644 -3.93 -21.87 -11.69
CA VAL A 644 -3.46 -20.48 -11.51
C VAL A 644 -4.60 -19.50 -11.76
N TYR A 645 -5.38 -19.69 -12.83
CA TYR A 645 -6.50 -18.80 -13.10
C TYR A 645 -7.58 -18.85 -12.00
N SER A 646 -7.79 -20.01 -11.38
CA SER A 646 -8.64 -20.12 -10.20
C SER A 646 -8.14 -19.24 -9.04
N LEU A 647 -6.82 -19.18 -8.80
CA LEU A 647 -6.25 -18.23 -7.84
C LEU A 647 -6.55 -16.77 -8.23
N LEU A 648 -6.42 -16.40 -9.51
CA LEU A 648 -6.71 -15.05 -9.98
C LEU A 648 -8.16 -14.65 -9.73
N THR A 649 -9.11 -15.55 -9.97
CA THR A 649 -10.53 -15.26 -9.70
C THR A 649 -10.81 -14.99 -8.22
N ARG A 650 -10.04 -15.60 -7.30
CA ARG A 650 -10.11 -15.27 -5.86
C ARG A 650 -9.44 -13.94 -5.53
N CYS A 651 -8.31 -13.63 -6.16
CA CYS A 651 -7.64 -12.32 -6.01
C CYS A 651 -8.53 -11.17 -6.49
N TRP A 652 -9.37 -11.42 -7.51
CA TRP A 652 -10.32 -10.44 -8.05
C TRP A 652 -11.73 -10.53 -7.47
N ALA A 653 -11.87 -11.10 -6.27
CA ALA A 653 -13.09 -10.95 -5.48
C ALA A 653 -13.38 -9.44 -5.33
N TYR A 654 -14.63 -9.05 -5.62
CA TYR A 654 -15.04 -7.64 -5.54
C TYR A 654 -14.82 -7.11 -4.13
N GLU A 655 -15.32 -7.85 -3.14
CA GLU A 655 -15.15 -7.53 -1.73
C GLU A 655 -13.71 -7.82 -1.28
N PRO A 656 -12.98 -6.83 -0.70
CA PRO A 656 -11.59 -7.01 -0.29
C PRO A 656 -11.37 -8.16 0.71
N SER A 657 -12.32 -8.39 1.62
CA SER A 657 -12.23 -9.46 2.63
C SER A 657 -12.37 -10.87 2.04
N GLY A 658 -12.87 -11.00 0.81
CA GLY A 658 -12.96 -12.26 0.09
C GLY A 658 -11.66 -12.67 -0.64
N ARG A 659 -10.63 -11.81 -0.60
CA ARG A 659 -9.34 -12.05 -1.26
C ARG A 659 -8.40 -12.82 -0.31
N PRO A 660 -7.59 -13.75 -0.83
CA PRO A 660 -6.62 -14.48 -0.01
C PRO A 660 -5.47 -13.58 0.46
N SER A 661 -4.79 -13.97 1.54
CA SER A 661 -3.53 -13.31 1.97
C SER A 661 -2.35 -13.68 1.07
N PHE A 662 -1.27 -12.88 1.11
CA PHE A 662 -0.07 -13.22 0.36
C PHE A 662 0.61 -14.50 0.87
N GLY A 663 0.53 -14.78 2.17
CA GLY A 663 0.97 -16.07 2.73
C GLY A 663 0.26 -17.28 2.11
N GLU A 664 -1.08 -17.23 1.98
CA GLU A 664 -1.86 -18.30 1.34
C GLU A 664 -1.56 -18.44 -0.16
N LEU A 665 -1.35 -17.32 -0.85
CA LEU A 665 -0.98 -17.29 -2.26
C LEU A 665 0.42 -17.88 -2.49
N ALA A 666 1.39 -17.55 -1.63
CA ALA A 666 2.75 -18.07 -1.72
C ALA A 666 2.78 -19.60 -1.55
N CYS A 667 2.04 -20.14 -0.57
CA CYS A 667 1.85 -21.58 -0.41
C CYS A 667 1.27 -22.22 -1.68
N SER A 668 0.16 -21.65 -2.19
CA SER A 668 -0.54 -22.18 -3.36
C SER A 668 0.35 -22.17 -4.61
N LEU A 669 1.05 -21.06 -4.87
CA LEU A 669 1.95 -20.91 -6.01
C LEU A 669 3.19 -21.81 -5.90
N SER A 670 3.68 -22.06 -4.69
CA SER A 670 4.79 -22.99 -4.46
C SER A 670 4.42 -24.42 -4.83
N ASP A 671 3.21 -24.86 -4.47
CA ASP A 671 2.72 -26.19 -4.86
C ASP A 671 2.46 -26.29 -6.37
N ILE A 672 1.88 -25.26 -6.98
CA ILE A 672 1.67 -25.21 -8.43
C ILE A 672 3.01 -25.23 -9.17
N HIS A 673 3.99 -24.44 -8.73
CA HIS A 673 5.33 -24.42 -9.33
C HIS A 673 5.97 -25.82 -9.30
N ARG A 674 5.92 -26.50 -8.14
CA ARG A 674 6.43 -27.87 -8.02
C ARG A 674 5.75 -28.82 -9.00
N MET A 675 4.44 -28.71 -9.16
CA MET A 675 3.68 -29.52 -10.12
C MET A 675 4.10 -29.27 -11.58
N GLU A 676 4.21 -28.00 -11.99
CA GLU A 676 4.61 -27.63 -13.37
C GLU A 676 6.06 -28.06 -13.68
N VAL A 677 6.97 -27.97 -12.70
CA VAL A 677 8.35 -28.47 -12.85
C VAL A 677 8.40 -29.98 -13.10
N GLU A 678 7.57 -30.76 -12.40
CA GLU A 678 7.50 -32.21 -12.64
C GLU A 678 6.87 -32.54 -14.00
N LEU A 679 5.81 -31.82 -14.40
CA LEU A 679 5.20 -31.98 -15.73
C LEU A 679 6.19 -31.71 -16.86
N GLU A 680 6.98 -30.64 -16.76
CA GLU A 680 8.02 -30.34 -17.76
C GLU A 680 9.11 -31.42 -17.83
N LYS A 681 9.51 -32.01 -16.69
CA LYS A 681 10.48 -33.12 -16.67
C LYS A 681 9.92 -34.36 -17.37
N ASP A 682 8.65 -34.67 -17.14
CA ASP A 682 7.97 -35.81 -17.75
C ASP A 682 7.82 -35.62 -19.27
N GLU A 683 7.48 -34.42 -19.74
CA GLU A 683 7.44 -34.08 -21.17
C GLU A 683 8.82 -34.22 -21.83
N ARG A 684 9.87 -33.75 -21.16
CA ARG A 684 11.27 -33.90 -21.64
C ARG A 684 11.69 -35.37 -21.69
N ARG A 685 11.24 -36.20 -20.75
CA ARG A 685 11.53 -37.64 -20.70
C ARG A 685 10.76 -38.43 -21.76
N ASN A 686 9.54 -38.01 -22.07
CA ASN A 686 8.65 -38.68 -23.04
C ASN A 686 8.82 -38.20 -24.48
N LYS A 687 9.68 -37.21 -24.74
CA LYS A 687 10.03 -36.78 -26.10
C LYS A 687 10.86 -37.91 -26.77
N PRO A 688 10.32 -38.62 -27.79
CA PRO A 688 11.06 -39.72 -28.40
C PRO A 688 12.33 -39.18 -29.05
N ARG A 689 13.46 -39.88 -28.82
CA ARG A 689 14.74 -39.63 -29.51
C ARG A 689 14.51 -39.80 -31.01
N SER A 690 14.20 -38.70 -31.69
CA SER A 690 14.33 -38.56 -33.13
C SER A 690 15.82 -38.59 -33.45
N ASN A 691 16.37 -39.78 -33.75
CA ASN A 691 17.51 -39.92 -34.64
C ASN A 691 17.53 -41.33 -35.27
N SER A 692 17.60 -41.31 -36.62
CA SER A 692 17.99 -42.38 -37.54
C SER A 692 16.94 -43.38 -38.03
N ILE A 693 16.50 -43.09 -39.26
CA ILE A 693 15.91 -43.94 -40.30
C ILE A 693 16.49 -45.36 -40.35
N ALA A 694 15.60 -46.36 -40.44
CA ALA A 694 15.75 -47.51 -41.33
C ALA A 694 14.36 -47.93 -41.80
N PHE A 695 14.10 -47.73 -43.09
CA PHE A 695 12.90 -48.14 -43.81
C PHE A 695 12.98 -49.66 -44.01
N ASP A 696 12.08 -50.43 -43.41
CA ASP A 696 11.92 -51.86 -43.71
C ASP A 696 10.61 -52.05 -44.50
N PRO A 697 10.68 -52.32 -45.82
CA PRO A 697 9.52 -52.44 -46.67
C PRO A 697 9.03 -53.89 -46.69
N ASN A 698 8.47 -54.37 -45.58
CA ASN A 698 7.63 -55.58 -45.57
C ASN A 698 6.95 -55.72 -44.21
N HIS A 699 5.81 -55.07 -43.99
CA HIS A 699 4.74 -55.60 -43.14
C HIS A 699 3.45 -54.80 -43.38
N THR A 700 2.54 -55.39 -44.15
CA THR A 700 1.17 -54.94 -44.37
C THR A 700 0.29 -55.56 -43.28
N GLU A 701 -0.28 -54.77 -42.38
CA GLU A 701 -1.36 -55.23 -41.51
C GLU A 701 -2.50 -54.19 -41.47
N PRO A 702 -3.78 -54.60 -41.62
CA PRO A 702 -4.90 -53.69 -41.85
C PRO A 702 -5.52 -53.15 -40.54
N PRO A 703 -6.29 -52.05 -40.58
CA PRO A 703 -6.81 -51.39 -39.38
C PRO A 703 -8.01 -52.15 -38.77
N PRO A 704 -8.13 -52.23 -37.43
CA PRO A 704 -9.29 -52.85 -36.79
C PRO A 704 -10.51 -51.91 -36.81
N LYS A 705 -11.68 -52.51 -37.11
CA LYS A 705 -13.03 -51.91 -37.13
C LYS A 705 -13.62 -51.72 -35.72
N PRO A 706 -14.61 -50.82 -35.55
CA PRO A 706 -15.20 -50.47 -34.25
C PRO A 706 -16.22 -51.51 -33.77
N SER A 707 -16.33 -51.70 -32.46
CA SER A 707 -17.34 -52.56 -31.83
C SER A 707 -18.31 -51.77 -30.95
N ARG A 708 -19.58 -52.11 -31.09
CA ARG A 708 -20.79 -51.44 -30.58
C ARG A 708 -21.31 -52.13 -29.30
N SER A 709 -22.02 -51.34 -28.52
CA SER A 709 -22.66 -51.52 -27.20
C SER A 709 -23.64 -52.69 -26.99
N THR A 710 -23.71 -53.15 -25.72
CA THR A 710 -24.89 -53.72 -25.01
C THR A 710 -24.87 -53.14 -23.57
N GLY A 711 -25.91 -52.75 -22.85
CA GLY A 711 -27.37 -52.67 -23.07
C GLY A 711 -28.09 -52.76 -21.71
N SER A 712 -28.95 -51.76 -21.41
CA SER A 712 -30.05 -51.74 -20.41
C SER A 712 -29.67 -51.40 -18.94
N THR A 713 -30.36 -50.52 -18.20
CA THR A 713 -31.82 -50.28 -18.13
C THR A 713 -32.18 -48.82 -17.72
N LEU A 714 -33.20 -48.24 -18.37
CA LEU A 714 -33.96 -47.00 -18.06
C LEU A 714 -35.15 -47.31 -17.10
N PRO A 715 -36.06 -46.39 -16.67
CA PRO A 715 -36.39 -45.01 -17.10
C PRO A 715 -36.52 -44.00 -15.91
N GLN A 716 -36.88 -42.70 -15.97
CA GLN A 716 -37.72 -41.86 -16.84
C GLN A 716 -37.58 -40.37 -16.38
N GLY A 717 -37.65 -39.36 -17.27
CA GLY A 717 -38.19 -38.02 -16.91
C GLY A 717 -37.40 -36.72 -17.22
N SER A 718 -37.81 -36.03 -18.30
CA SER A 718 -37.84 -34.57 -18.58
C SER A 718 -36.57 -33.70 -18.78
N HIS A 719 -36.23 -33.48 -20.06
CA HIS A 719 -36.09 -32.21 -20.82
C HIS A 719 -35.65 -30.90 -20.10
N ILE A 720 -34.55 -30.27 -20.59
CA ILE A 720 -34.44 -28.88 -21.09
C ILE A 720 -33.11 -28.72 -21.86
N GLN A 721 -33.17 -28.00 -22.99
CA GLN A 721 -32.12 -27.80 -24.01
C GLN A 721 -31.12 -26.70 -23.65
N VAL A 722 -29.86 -26.86 -24.08
CA VAL A 722 -28.83 -25.80 -24.16
C VAL A 722 -28.32 -25.76 -25.62
N PRO A 723 -28.16 -24.57 -26.26
CA PRO A 723 -27.80 -24.43 -27.68
C PRO A 723 -26.27 -24.53 -27.97
N PRO A 724 -25.85 -24.64 -29.24
CA PRO A 724 -24.48 -25.04 -29.62
C PRO A 724 -23.47 -23.89 -29.69
N LYS A 725 -22.19 -24.25 -29.58
CA LYS A 725 -21.00 -23.40 -29.72
C LYS A 725 -20.88 -22.81 -31.13
N ASP A 726 -20.73 -21.49 -31.21
CA ASP A 726 -20.34 -20.77 -32.43
C ASP A 726 -18.88 -21.04 -32.80
N SER A 727 -18.68 -21.55 -34.01
CA SER A 727 -17.40 -21.58 -34.73
C SER A 727 -17.37 -20.39 -35.70
N SER A 728 -16.74 -19.29 -35.30
CA SER A 728 -16.39 -18.20 -36.23
C SER A 728 -15.08 -18.56 -36.98
N PRO A 729 -15.00 -18.33 -38.30
CA PRO A 729 -13.89 -18.79 -39.13
C PRO A 729 -12.64 -17.91 -38.99
N ALA A 730 -11.46 -18.54 -38.99
CA ALA A 730 -10.14 -17.95 -38.67
C ALA A 730 -9.78 -16.66 -39.45
N TRP A 731 -10.36 -16.43 -40.63
CA TRP A 731 -10.10 -15.25 -41.47
C TRP A 731 -10.68 -13.94 -40.89
N GLU A 732 -11.71 -14.00 -40.03
CA GLU A 732 -12.23 -12.80 -39.35
C GLU A 732 -11.28 -12.31 -38.24
N LYS A 733 -10.55 -13.22 -37.58
CA LYS A 733 -9.53 -12.87 -36.58
C LYS A 733 -8.30 -12.22 -37.21
N GLU A 734 -7.83 -12.76 -38.32
CA GLU A 734 -6.66 -12.25 -39.04
C GLU A 734 -6.89 -10.83 -39.56
N ARG A 735 -8.10 -10.54 -40.08
CA ARG A 735 -8.46 -9.20 -40.59
C ARG A 735 -8.61 -8.14 -39.50
N VAL A 736 -9.03 -8.56 -38.30
CA VAL A 736 -9.11 -7.69 -37.11
C VAL A 736 -7.71 -7.40 -36.58
N GLU A 737 -6.84 -8.40 -36.53
CA GLU A 737 -5.44 -8.26 -36.10
C GLU A 737 -4.63 -7.34 -37.02
N GLU A 738 -4.80 -7.48 -38.34
CA GLU A 738 -4.17 -6.63 -39.35
C GLU A 738 -4.68 -5.17 -39.29
N THR A 739 -5.95 -4.99 -38.92
CA THR A 739 -6.54 -3.66 -38.69
C THR A 739 -5.99 -3.01 -37.42
N LEU A 740 -5.76 -3.80 -36.35
CA LEU A 740 -5.16 -3.34 -35.09
C LEU A 740 -3.69 -2.94 -35.25
N GLU A 741 -2.92 -3.67 -36.05
CA GLU A 741 -1.54 -3.30 -36.37
C GLU A 741 -1.45 -2.04 -37.21
N ARG A 742 -2.41 -1.84 -38.13
CA ARG A 742 -2.51 -0.59 -38.90
C ARG A 742 -2.78 0.61 -38.00
N GLN A 743 -3.75 0.49 -37.08
CA GLN A 743 -4.07 1.56 -36.13
C GLN A 743 -2.92 1.86 -35.15
N ARG A 744 -2.15 0.85 -34.73
CA ARG A 744 -0.94 1.06 -33.89
C ARG A 744 0.16 1.83 -34.63
N ARG A 745 0.35 1.56 -35.93
CA ARG A 745 1.32 2.29 -36.77
C ARG A 745 0.91 3.75 -36.95
N GLU A 746 -0.37 4.00 -37.22
CA GLU A 746 -0.94 5.34 -37.37
C GLU A 746 -0.79 6.15 -36.08
N MET A 747 -1.15 5.58 -34.92
CA MET A 747 -0.97 6.23 -33.61
C MET A 747 0.49 6.61 -33.31
N MET A 748 1.45 5.77 -33.70
CA MET A 748 2.88 6.06 -33.52
C MET A 748 3.36 7.20 -34.44
N MET A 749 2.82 7.31 -35.65
CA MET A 749 3.15 8.40 -36.57
C MET A 749 2.56 9.72 -36.06
N ASP A 750 1.33 9.71 -35.56
CA ASP A 750 0.68 10.90 -34.98
C ASP A 750 1.40 11.39 -33.73
N LYS A 751 1.85 10.47 -32.86
CA LYS A 751 2.65 10.84 -31.68
C LYS A 751 3.98 11.50 -32.08
N LYS A 752 4.69 10.94 -33.09
CA LYS A 752 5.93 11.53 -33.61
C LYS A 752 5.71 12.87 -34.29
N TRP A 753 4.59 13.02 -35.00
CA TRP A 753 4.22 14.27 -35.66
C TRP A 753 3.94 15.38 -34.62
N LEU A 754 3.23 15.06 -33.53
CA LEU A 754 2.96 15.99 -32.42
C LEU A 754 4.24 16.43 -31.69
N GLU A 755 5.15 15.49 -31.43
CA GLU A 755 6.47 15.81 -30.84
C GLU A 755 7.33 16.71 -31.75
N GLN A 756 7.13 16.62 -33.07
CA GLN A 756 7.79 17.47 -34.06
C GLN A 756 7.16 18.87 -34.18
N GLU A 757 5.83 18.99 -34.04
CA GLU A 757 5.16 20.30 -34.00
C GLU A 757 5.46 21.05 -32.69
N GLU A 758 5.49 20.35 -31.55
CA GLU A 758 5.80 20.96 -30.24
C GLU A 758 7.23 21.54 -30.21
N LYS A 759 8.18 20.87 -30.87
CA LYS A 759 9.56 21.38 -31.04
C LYS A 759 9.65 22.60 -31.96
N GLN A 760 8.71 22.79 -32.88
CA GLN A 760 8.72 23.91 -33.83
C GLN A 760 8.05 25.19 -33.29
N LEU A 761 7.35 25.12 -32.15
CA LEU A 761 6.51 26.21 -31.65
C LEU A 761 6.94 26.79 -30.28
N GLY A 762 8.17 26.51 -29.83
CA GLY A 762 8.70 27.11 -28.60
C GLY A 762 8.94 28.64 -28.71
N PRO A 763 8.62 29.44 -27.69
CA PRO A 763 9.00 30.85 -27.66
C PRO A 763 10.50 31.01 -27.38
N ALA A 764 11.17 31.82 -28.21
CA ALA A 764 12.46 32.40 -27.90
C ALA A 764 12.32 33.47 -26.79
N VAL A 765 13.45 33.75 -26.10
CA VAL A 765 13.72 34.76 -25.04
C VAL A 765 13.70 34.18 -23.61
N GLY A 766 14.74 34.30 -22.79
CA GLY A 766 16.01 35.01 -22.94
C GLY A 766 17.02 34.61 -21.85
N ARG A 767 18.30 34.55 -22.26
CA ARG A 767 19.46 34.62 -21.36
C ARG A 767 19.70 36.09 -21.05
N ASP A 768 19.74 36.45 -19.78
CA ASP A 768 20.35 37.70 -19.33
C ASP A 768 21.81 37.45 -18.94
N THR A 769 22.73 38.12 -19.63
CA THR A 769 24.10 38.35 -19.18
C THR A 769 24.44 39.81 -19.47
N GLN A 770 25.08 40.45 -18.49
CA GLN A 770 25.34 41.88 -18.36
C GLN A 770 26.08 42.55 -19.55
N ILE A 771 25.53 43.67 -20.01
CA ILE A 771 26.12 45.00 -20.29
C ILE A 771 27.55 45.10 -20.88
N LYS A 772 27.69 45.68 -22.09
CA LYS A 772 28.50 46.90 -22.37
C LYS A 772 28.27 47.52 -23.79
N LEU A 773 28.45 48.84 -23.83
CA LEU A 773 28.12 49.87 -24.85
C LEU A 773 29.20 50.01 -25.98
N PRO A 774 29.03 50.90 -27.00
CA PRO A 774 29.17 50.63 -28.44
C PRO A 774 30.46 51.17 -29.09
N ASP A 775 30.78 50.74 -30.32
CA ASP A 775 31.29 51.66 -31.35
C ASP A 775 31.27 51.14 -32.81
N SER A 776 30.87 52.07 -33.71
CA SER A 776 31.16 52.33 -35.13
C SER A 776 31.36 51.26 -36.25
N SER A 777 30.71 51.56 -37.39
CA SER A 777 31.15 51.47 -38.80
C SER A 777 30.59 50.38 -39.77
N SER A 778 29.57 50.82 -40.53
CA SER A 778 29.37 50.75 -42.00
C SER A 778 29.71 49.52 -42.87
N LYS A 779 28.69 49.19 -43.70
CA LYS A 779 28.68 48.73 -45.12
C LYS A 779 28.98 47.27 -45.46
N ASN A 780 27.91 46.54 -45.82
CA ASN A 780 27.63 45.97 -47.17
C ASN A 780 26.64 44.80 -47.06
N GLY A 781 25.45 44.94 -47.65
CA GLY A 781 24.55 43.79 -47.90
C GLY A 781 25.07 42.97 -49.10
N PRO A 782 24.98 41.62 -49.03
CA PRO A 782 24.11 40.86 -49.95
C PRO A 782 23.66 39.50 -49.34
N PRO A 783 23.00 38.56 -50.05
CA PRO A 783 22.03 38.62 -51.15
C PRO A 783 20.68 37.96 -50.78
N GLN A 784 19.63 38.21 -51.59
CA GLN A 784 18.39 37.42 -51.56
C GLN A 784 18.66 35.95 -51.96
N LYS A 785 18.10 35.01 -51.18
CA LYS A 785 17.95 33.59 -51.52
C LYS A 785 16.51 33.32 -52.02
N PRO A 786 16.31 32.28 -52.85
CA PRO A 786 15.19 32.14 -53.79
C PRO A 786 13.84 31.83 -53.13
N PRO A 787 12.71 32.03 -53.83
CA PRO A 787 11.41 31.63 -53.34
C PRO A 787 11.32 30.10 -53.34
N MET A 788 11.11 29.49 -52.16
CA MET A 788 10.67 28.11 -52.04
C MET A 788 9.16 28.07 -51.74
N PRO A 789 8.47 27.00 -52.19
CA PRO A 789 7.05 27.02 -52.48
C PRO A 789 6.20 27.12 -51.21
N ALA A 790 5.00 27.70 -51.36
CA ALA A 790 3.95 27.64 -50.35
C ALA A 790 3.68 26.17 -49.99
N ALA A 791 4.14 25.74 -48.82
CA ALA A 791 3.86 24.42 -48.28
C ALA A 791 2.37 24.36 -47.91
N GLN A 792 1.59 23.66 -48.72
CA GLN A 792 0.22 23.33 -48.41
C GLN A 792 0.16 22.47 -47.14
N PRO A 793 -0.78 22.72 -46.20
CA PRO A 793 -1.05 21.81 -45.09
C PRO A 793 -1.62 20.50 -45.64
N ARG A 794 -1.01 19.36 -45.27
CA ARG A 794 -1.55 18.03 -45.60
C ARG A 794 -2.63 17.62 -44.57
N PRO A 795 -3.83 17.16 -44.98
CA PRO A 795 -4.92 16.84 -44.06
C PRO A 795 -4.91 15.37 -43.60
N THR A 796 -5.32 15.16 -42.36
CA THR A 796 -5.97 13.93 -41.87
C THR A 796 -7.27 13.71 -42.67
N ALA A 797 -7.32 12.60 -43.41
CA ALA A 797 -8.37 12.17 -44.36
C ALA A 797 -8.63 13.14 -45.55
N GLU A 798 -8.44 12.64 -46.78
CA GLU A 798 -8.59 13.38 -48.04
C GLU A 798 -10.07 13.70 -48.37
N LEU A 799 -10.66 14.66 -47.65
CA LEU A 799 -12.03 15.16 -47.86
C LEU A 799 -12.01 16.59 -48.39
N ASP A 800 -12.90 16.93 -49.33
CA ASP A 800 -13.10 18.31 -49.77
C ASP A 800 -13.73 19.14 -48.64
N ARG A 801 -12.95 20.08 -48.08
CA ARG A 801 -13.38 20.98 -46.99
C ARG A 801 -14.08 22.24 -47.50
N SER A 802 -14.24 22.41 -48.82
CA SER A 802 -14.86 23.58 -49.43
C SER A 802 -16.36 23.63 -49.10
N GLY A 803 -16.74 24.55 -48.20
CA GLY A 803 -18.13 24.72 -47.77
C GLY A 803 -18.56 23.83 -46.58
N ASP A 804 -17.63 23.20 -45.87
CA ASP A 804 -17.95 22.45 -44.65
C ASP A 804 -18.12 23.40 -43.45
N GLN A 805 -19.38 23.62 -43.09
CA GLN A 805 -19.74 24.52 -41.99
C GLN A 805 -19.27 24.00 -40.63
N VAL A 806 -19.21 22.67 -40.41
CA VAL A 806 -18.74 22.08 -39.16
C VAL A 806 -17.23 22.30 -39.01
N TYR A 807 -16.46 22.01 -40.06
CA TYR A 807 -15.02 22.30 -40.10
C TYR A 807 -14.73 23.78 -39.85
N THR A 808 -15.45 24.67 -40.54
CA THR A 808 -15.31 26.13 -40.38
C THR A 808 -15.56 26.57 -38.93
N ASN A 809 -16.61 26.01 -38.30
CA ASN A 809 -16.97 26.34 -36.92
C ASN A 809 -15.98 25.76 -35.89
N VAL A 810 -15.38 24.59 -36.14
CA VAL A 810 -14.30 24.05 -35.30
C VAL A 810 -13.05 24.93 -35.39
N MET A 811 -12.68 25.38 -36.58
CA MET A 811 -11.55 26.30 -36.73
C MET A 811 -11.82 27.66 -36.06
N ALA A 812 -13.06 28.15 -36.11
CA ALA A 812 -13.47 29.33 -35.35
C ALA A 812 -13.36 29.11 -33.83
N MET A 813 -13.72 27.94 -33.32
CA MET A 813 -13.56 27.56 -31.92
C MET A 813 -12.09 27.59 -31.47
N VAL A 814 -11.22 26.92 -32.24
CA VAL A 814 -9.77 26.89 -31.96
C VAL A 814 -9.21 28.32 -31.97
N LYS A 815 -9.63 29.15 -32.92
CA LYS A 815 -9.22 30.56 -32.99
C LYS A 815 -9.64 31.35 -31.75
N GLN A 816 -10.85 31.16 -31.23
CA GLN A 816 -11.29 31.83 -30.00
C GLN A 816 -10.52 31.38 -28.76
N VAL A 817 -10.18 30.09 -28.67
CA VAL A 817 -9.39 29.55 -27.55
C VAL A 817 -7.95 30.07 -27.59
N VAL A 818 -7.34 30.18 -28.78
CA VAL A 818 -6.02 30.80 -28.94
C VAL A 818 -6.07 32.29 -28.60
N GLN A 819 -7.13 33.00 -29.01
CA GLN A 819 -7.32 34.40 -28.65
C GLN A 819 -7.44 34.58 -27.12
N LEU A 820 -8.24 33.73 -26.45
CA LEU A 820 -8.33 33.71 -24.99
C LEU A 820 -6.96 33.49 -24.33
N LYS A 821 -6.14 32.56 -24.85
CA LYS A 821 -4.77 32.32 -24.35
C LYS A 821 -3.88 33.56 -24.48
N ASN A 822 -3.94 34.25 -25.61
CA ASN A 822 -3.14 35.45 -25.85
C ASN A 822 -3.59 36.61 -24.94
N ASP A 823 -4.90 36.73 -24.72
CA ASP A 823 -5.48 37.86 -24.01
C ASP A 823 -5.46 37.72 -22.48
N VAL A 824 -5.47 36.49 -21.93
CA VAL A 824 -5.57 36.23 -20.47
C VAL A 824 -4.44 36.84 -19.65
N ASN A 825 -3.25 37.00 -20.23
CA ASN A 825 -2.11 37.63 -19.54
C ASN A 825 -2.19 39.17 -19.53
N THR A 826 -3.01 39.76 -20.40
CA THR A 826 -3.14 41.21 -20.57
C THR A 826 -4.50 41.77 -20.17
N LEU A 827 -5.55 40.95 -20.16
CA LEU A 827 -6.91 41.34 -19.81
C LEU A 827 -7.09 41.47 -18.29
N PRO A 828 -7.80 42.50 -17.82
CA PRO A 828 -8.23 42.55 -16.43
C PRO A 828 -9.26 41.44 -16.15
N ALA A 829 -9.28 40.92 -14.93
CA ALA A 829 -10.14 39.79 -14.57
C ALA A 829 -11.65 40.07 -14.70
N SER A 830 -12.06 41.35 -14.75
CA SER A 830 -13.43 41.77 -15.07
C SER A 830 -13.85 41.46 -16.51
N GLU A 831 -12.91 41.28 -17.43
CA GLU A 831 -13.14 41.03 -18.85
C GLU A 831 -13.10 39.54 -19.23
N TYR A 832 -12.68 38.65 -18.32
CA TYR A 832 -12.70 37.20 -18.58
C TYR A 832 -14.10 36.67 -18.96
N PRO A 833 -15.21 37.14 -18.35
CA PRO A 833 -16.55 36.76 -18.79
C PRO A 833 -16.84 37.09 -20.26
N ASN A 834 -16.33 38.21 -20.77
CA ASN A 834 -16.53 38.60 -22.17
C ASN A 834 -15.75 37.68 -23.12
N ALA A 835 -14.50 37.33 -22.75
CA ALA A 835 -13.68 36.41 -23.53
C ALA A 835 -14.25 34.99 -23.55
N VAL A 836 -14.67 34.45 -22.40
CA VAL A 836 -15.31 33.12 -22.32
C VAL A 836 -16.68 33.10 -23.00
N LYS A 837 -17.42 34.21 -22.99
CA LYS A 837 -18.68 34.34 -23.73
C LYS A 837 -18.47 34.21 -25.25
N ALA A 838 -17.37 34.73 -25.80
CA ALA A 838 -17.04 34.57 -27.22
C ALA A 838 -16.77 33.10 -27.60
N VAL A 839 -16.09 32.35 -26.72
CA VAL A 839 -15.92 30.90 -26.84
C VAL A 839 -17.27 30.19 -26.81
N GLY A 840 -18.14 30.53 -25.84
CA GLY A 840 -19.48 29.94 -25.73
C GLY A 840 -20.41 30.22 -26.92
N ILE A 841 -20.31 31.40 -27.53
CA ILE A 841 -21.05 31.73 -28.77
C ILE A 841 -20.56 30.84 -29.93
N SER A 842 -19.25 30.67 -30.07
CA SER A 842 -18.67 29.82 -31.11
C SER A 842 -19.08 28.35 -30.94
N LEU A 843 -19.19 27.88 -29.69
CA LEU A 843 -19.65 26.51 -29.42
C LEU A 843 -21.10 26.33 -29.85
N ARG A 844 -21.95 27.32 -29.56
CA ARG A 844 -23.36 27.29 -29.95
C ARG A 844 -23.50 27.22 -31.48
N THR A 845 -22.71 28.00 -32.21
CA THR A 845 -22.70 27.97 -33.68
C THR A 845 -22.20 26.63 -34.22
N LEU A 846 -21.18 26.02 -33.59
CA LEU A 846 -20.71 24.68 -33.93
C LEU A 846 -21.79 23.62 -33.71
N ILE A 847 -22.41 23.60 -32.53
CA ILE A 847 -23.50 22.66 -32.19
C ILE A 847 -24.66 22.80 -33.18
N GLN A 848 -25.06 24.04 -33.51
CA GLN A 848 -26.11 24.31 -34.49
C GLN A 848 -25.77 23.75 -35.88
N SER A 849 -24.52 23.91 -36.34
CA SER A 849 -24.10 23.35 -37.64
C SER A 849 -24.07 21.81 -37.65
N VAL A 850 -23.86 21.17 -36.50
CA VAL A 850 -23.94 19.71 -36.38
C VAL A 850 -25.40 19.26 -36.35
N ASP A 851 -26.28 20.01 -35.66
CA ASP A 851 -27.72 19.75 -35.60
C ASP A 851 -28.40 19.80 -36.98
N GLU A 852 -27.92 20.66 -37.88
CA GLU A 852 -28.42 20.73 -39.26
C GLU A 852 -28.05 19.48 -40.09
N ILE A 853 -26.97 18.78 -39.72
CA ILE A 853 -26.48 17.60 -40.44
C ILE A 853 -27.02 16.30 -39.81
N LEU A 854 -27.32 16.29 -38.51
CA LEU A 854 -27.79 15.09 -37.79
C LEU A 854 -28.97 14.36 -38.47
N PRO A 855 -30.01 15.04 -39.02
CA PRO A 855 -31.12 14.37 -39.70
C PRO A 855 -30.73 13.64 -40.99
N SER A 856 -29.59 14.00 -41.59
CA SER A 856 -29.07 13.36 -42.80
C SER A 856 -28.16 12.15 -42.52
N LEU A 857 -27.85 11.88 -41.24
CA LEU A 857 -26.94 10.82 -40.80
C LEU A 857 -27.70 9.61 -40.22
N HIS A 858 -27.10 8.43 -40.31
CA HIS A 858 -27.70 7.18 -39.83
C HIS A 858 -27.84 7.15 -38.28
N SER A 859 -28.95 6.61 -37.79
CA SER A 859 -29.36 6.63 -36.36
C SER A 859 -28.32 6.06 -35.37
N SER A 860 -27.51 5.11 -35.82
CA SER A 860 -26.43 4.50 -35.01
C SER A 860 -25.29 5.48 -34.70
N VAL A 861 -25.02 6.46 -35.56
CA VAL A 861 -23.93 7.44 -35.41
C VAL A 861 -24.42 8.73 -34.75
N THR A 862 -25.72 9.01 -34.85
CA THR A 862 -26.38 10.14 -34.17
C THR A 862 -26.20 10.08 -32.65
N THR A 863 -26.15 8.88 -32.06
CA THR A 863 -25.96 8.69 -30.61
C THR A 863 -24.54 9.04 -30.15
N GLU A 864 -23.53 8.73 -30.96
CA GLU A 864 -22.13 9.05 -30.70
C GLU A 864 -21.87 10.56 -30.81
N ILE A 865 -22.38 11.19 -31.87
CA ILE A 865 -22.29 12.64 -32.06
C ILE A 865 -23.05 13.41 -30.95
N GLU A 866 -24.22 12.91 -30.52
CA GLU A 866 -24.96 13.51 -29.41
C GLU A 866 -24.22 13.38 -28.06
N GLY A 867 -23.48 12.27 -27.87
CA GLY A 867 -22.57 12.08 -26.74
C GLY A 867 -21.48 13.15 -26.71
N THR A 868 -20.82 13.40 -27.84
CA THR A 868 -19.77 14.42 -27.96
C THR A 868 -20.32 15.84 -27.82
N LYS A 869 -21.54 16.12 -28.30
CA LYS A 869 -22.23 17.40 -28.04
C LYS A 869 -22.49 17.63 -26.55
N LYS A 870 -22.90 16.60 -25.80
CA LYS A 870 -23.08 16.68 -24.34
C LYS A 870 -21.75 16.92 -23.62
N LEU A 871 -20.68 16.29 -24.09
CA LEU A 871 -19.32 16.51 -23.58
C LEU A 871 -18.90 17.98 -23.74
N LEU A 872 -19.04 18.56 -24.93
CA LEU A 872 -18.68 19.96 -25.17
C LEU A 872 -19.45 20.96 -24.29
N ASN A 873 -20.73 20.69 -24.02
CA ASN A 873 -21.51 21.51 -23.09
C ASN A 873 -21.00 21.42 -21.65
N LYS A 874 -20.52 20.23 -21.24
CA LYS A 874 -19.88 20.01 -19.95
C LYS A 874 -18.52 20.73 -19.88
N ASP A 875 -17.73 20.71 -20.94
CA ASP A 875 -16.42 21.38 -20.99
C ASP A 875 -16.57 22.90 -20.96
N LEU A 876 -17.60 23.45 -21.60
CA LEU A 876 -17.94 24.87 -21.48
C LEU A 876 -18.35 25.23 -20.05
N ALA A 877 -19.11 24.37 -19.36
CA ALA A 877 -19.47 24.59 -17.96
C ALA A 877 -18.24 24.59 -17.04
N GLU A 878 -17.28 23.70 -17.32
CA GLU A 878 -16.01 23.65 -16.59
C GLU A 878 -15.15 24.91 -16.85
N LEU A 879 -15.06 25.35 -18.11
CA LEU A 879 -14.39 26.61 -18.45
C LEU A 879 -15.01 27.81 -17.72
N ILE A 880 -16.34 27.88 -17.62
CA ILE A 880 -17.04 28.94 -16.87
C ILE A 880 -16.71 28.87 -15.37
N ASN A 881 -16.65 27.67 -14.78
CA ASN A 881 -16.28 27.49 -13.38
C ASN A 881 -14.84 27.95 -13.11
N LYS A 882 -13.88 27.55 -13.96
CA LYS A 882 -12.48 27.95 -13.84
C LYS A 882 -12.28 29.44 -14.06
N MET A 883 -13.03 30.03 -14.98
CA MET A 883 -13.06 31.48 -15.18
C MET A 883 -13.57 32.24 -13.94
N ARG A 884 -14.65 31.76 -13.29
CA ARG A 884 -15.13 32.37 -12.03
C ARG A 884 -14.09 32.27 -10.92
N LEU A 885 -13.38 31.14 -10.83
CA LEU A 885 -12.31 30.95 -9.86
C LEU A 885 -11.13 31.90 -10.12
N ALA A 886 -10.74 32.08 -11.39
CA ALA A 886 -9.72 33.04 -11.81
C ALA A 886 -10.13 34.50 -11.54
N GLN A 887 -11.42 34.81 -11.64
CA GLN A 887 -11.95 36.13 -11.30
C GLN A 887 -11.92 36.39 -9.79
N GLN A 888 -12.35 35.42 -8.97
CA GLN A 888 -12.36 35.50 -7.51
C GLN A 888 -10.95 35.61 -6.90
N ASN A 889 -9.97 34.96 -7.52
CA ASN A 889 -8.58 34.92 -7.05
C ASN A 889 -7.66 35.89 -7.80
N SER A 890 -8.22 36.89 -8.50
CA SER A 890 -7.45 37.79 -9.36
C SER A 890 -6.47 38.72 -8.63
N ILE A 891 -6.64 38.89 -7.30
CA ILE A 891 -5.78 39.71 -6.42
C ILE A 891 -5.00 38.87 -5.40
N THR A 892 -5.07 37.53 -5.47
CA THR A 892 -4.37 36.63 -4.53
C THR A 892 -3.10 36.06 -5.17
N SER A 893 -2.25 35.43 -4.37
CA SER A 893 -1.07 34.70 -4.86
C SER A 893 -1.40 33.53 -5.81
N LEU A 894 -2.68 33.13 -5.89
CA LEU A 894 -3.17 32.05 -6.75
C LEU A 894 -3.61 32.52 -8.15
N LYS A 895 -3.43 33.80 -8.49
CA LYS A 895 -3.85 34.39 -9.77
C LYS A 895 -3.34 33.59 -10.98
N GLU A 896 -2.04 33.32 -11.04
CA GLU A 896 -1.39 32.65 -12.18
C GLU A 896 -1.85 31.19 -12.32
N GLU A 897 -1.98 30.48 -11.19
CA GLU A 897 -2.46 29.10 -11.16
C GLU A 897 -3.94 29.01 -11.59
N CYS A 898 -4.79 29.94 -11.14
CA CYS A 898 -6.18 29.97 -11.58
C CYS A 898 -6.33 30.32 -13.07
N GLN A 899 -5.50 31.24 -13.60
CA GLN A 899 -5.45 31.53 -15.04
C GLN A 899 -5.01 30.30 -15.85
N LYS A 900 -3.99 29.56 -15.37
CA LYS A 900 -3.52 28.33 -16.01
C LYS A 900 -4.62 27.26 -16.06
N GLN A 901 -5.38 27.10 -14.98
CA GLN A 901 -6.51 26.16 -14.95
C GLN A 901 -7.65 26.57 -15.89
N MET A 902 -7.94 27.87 -16.02
CA MET A 902 -8.92 28.37 -17.00
C MET A 902 -8.48 28.08 -18.44
N LEU A 903 -7.20 28.31 -18.77
CA LEU A 903 -6.65 28.02 -20.10
C LEU A 903 -6.61 26.53 -20.42
N ALA A 904 -6.31 25.69 -19.42
CA ALA A 904 -6.38 24.24 -19.57
C ALA A 904 -7.80 23.77 -19.94
N ALA A 905 -8.83 24.30 -19.26
CA ALA A 905 -10.23 24.00 -19.58
C ALA A 905 -10.63 24.47 -20.99
N ALA A 906 -10.12 25.63 -21.44
CA ALA A 906 -10.37 26.13 -22.79
C ALA A 906 -9.70 25.25 -23.87
N HIS A 907 -8.50 24.74 -23.60
CA HIS A 907 -7.79 23.82 -24.50
C HIS A 907 -8.51 22.48 -24.63
N THR A 908 -9.02 21.91 -23.53
CA THR A 908 -9.83 20.69 -23.57
C THR A 908 -11.05 20.87 -24.47
N LEU A 909 -11.77 22.00 -24.33
CA LEU A 909 -12.93 22.30 -25.18
C LEU A 909 -12.57 22.38 -26.68
N ALA A 910 -11.41 22.92 -27.03
CA ALA A 910 -10.94 22.95 -28.42
C ALA A 910 -10.60 21.55 -28.96
N LEU A 911 -9.96 20.72 -28.13
CA LEU A 911 -9.62 19.34 -28.49
C LEU A 911 -10.88 18.49 -28.73
N ASP A 912 -11.86 18.58 -27.84
CA ASP A 912 -13.11 17.84 -27.99
C ASP A 912 -13.96 18.36 -29.16
N SER A 913 -13.80 19.64 -29.53
CA SER A 913 -14.42 20.20 -30.74
C SER A 913 -13.82 19.61 -32.01
N LYS A 914 -12.52 19.29 -32.01
CA LYS A 914 -11.87 18.54 -33.09
C LYS A 914 -12.34 17.08 -33.12
N ASN A 915 -12.44 16.42 -31.96
CA ASN A 915 -12.97 15.07 -31.86
C ASN A 915 -14.41 14.96 -32.40
N LEU A 916 -15.23 15.99 -32.18
CA LEU A 916 -16.57 16.10 -32.77
C LEU A 916 -16.52 16.14 -34.31
N LEU A 917 -15.60 16.92 -34.89
CA LEU A 917 -15.41 16.97 -36.34
C LEU A 917 -14.97 15.60 -36.89
N ASP A 918 -14.05 14.93 -36.23
CA ASP A 918 -13.58 13.60 -36.66
C ASP A 918 -14.73 12.56 -36.60
N ALA A 919 -15.56 12.60 -35.55
CA ALA A 919 -16.76 11.77 -35.46
C ALA A 919 -17.78 12.07 -36.57
N VAL A 920 -17.99 13.35 -36.89
CA VAL A 920 -18.87 13.79 -37.98
C VAL A 920 -18.33 13.36 -39.35
N ASP A 921 -17.01 13.44 -39.58
CA ASP A 921 -16.38 13.02 -40.82
C ASP A 921 -16.46 11.51 -41.02
N GLN A 922 -16.21 10.73 -39.96
CA GLN A 922 -16.43 9.28 -39.99
C GLN A 922 -17.89 8.93 -40.27
N ALA A 923 -18.84 9.69 -39.73
CA ALA A 923 -20.27 9.53 -40.02
C ALA A 923 -20.59 9.81 -41.50
N ARG A 924 -20.03 10.89 -42.06
CA ARG A 924 -20.21 11.27 -43.48
C ARG A 924 -19.63 10.23 -44.43
N VAL A 925 -18.46 9.68 -44.11
CA VAL A 925 -17.82 8.60 -44.88
C VAL A 925 -18.69 7.34 -44.88
N ARG A 926 -19.19 6.92 -43.70
CA ARG A 926 -20.07 5.75 -43.58
C ARG A 926 -21.43 5.93 -44.28
N ALA A 927 -21.90 7.16 -44.39
CA ALA A 927 -23.17 7.50 -45.05
C ALA A 927 -23.04 7.75 -46.57
N ASN A 928 -21.84 7.59 -47.17
CA ASN A 928 -21.54 7.98 -48.55
C ASN A 928 -21.85 9.46 -48.88
N LEU A 929 -21.81 10.33 -47.87
CA LEU A 929 -22.03 11.79 -48.00
C LEU A 929 -20.70 12.56 -48.08
N ALA A 930 -19.58 11.87 -47.91
CA ALA A 930 -18.23 12.41 -48.07
C ALA A 930 -17.97 12.79 -49.54
N LYS A 931 -17.56 14.04 -49.79
CA LYS A 931 -17.05 14.46 -51.11
C LYS A 931 -15.55 14.20 -51.18
N PRO A 932 -15.08 13.26 -52.01
CA PRO A 932 -13.66 13.13 -52.28
C PRO A 932 -13.15 14.38 -53.02
N LYS A 933 -11.91 14.78 -52.74
CA LYS A 933 -11.26 15.92 -53.39
C LYS A 933 -11.14 15.64 -54.90
N ARG A 934 -11.49 16.59 -55.77
CA ARG A 934 -11.22 16.45 -57.21
C ARG A 934 -9.72 16.63 -57.45
N ASP A 935 -9.08 15.65 -58.06
CA ASP A 935 -7.69 15.75 -58.49
C ASP A 935 -7.57 16.84 -59.56
N SER A 936 -6.69 17.80 -59.33
CA SER A 936 -6.30 18.82 -60.29
C SER A 936 -5.09 18.31 -61.08
N GLU A 937 -5.28 17.28 -61.91
CA GLU A 937 -4.31 16.83 -62.91
C GLU A 937 -5.07 16.30 -64.13
N ASP A 938 -5.74 17.19 -64.87
CA ASP A 938 -6.31 16.92 -66.20
C ASP A 938 -6.39 18.22 -67.04
N GLU A 939 -5.40 19.10 -66.91
CA GLU A 939 -5.16 20.21 -67.87
C GLU A 939 -3.66 20.37 -68.14
N GLU A 940 -3.01 19.35 -68.71
CA GLU A 940 -1.75 19.55 -69.45
C GLU A 940 -1.44 18.38 -70.42
N ASP A 941 -2.41 17.98 -71.26
CA ASP A 941 -2.08 17.30 -72.53
C ASP A 941 -3.10 17.64 -73.62
N SER A 942 -3.05 18.88 -74.13
CA SER A 942 -3.45 19.16 -75.51
C SER A 942 -2.69 20.36 -76.06
N GLY A 943 -1.74 20.07 -76.95
CA GLY A 943 -1.24 21.05 -77.92
C GLY A 943 0.22 21.44 -77.75
N LYS A 944 1.11 20.67 -78.37
CA LYS A 944 2.13 21.23 -79.26
C LYS A 944 2.64 20.17 -80.23
N ASP A 945 2.11 20.25 -81.45
CA ASP A 945 2.84 19.87 -82.65
C ASP A 945 4.27 20.41 -82.59
N THR A 946 5.27 19.55 -82.68
CA THR A 946 6.46 19.86 -83.49
C THR A 946 7.18 18.59 -83.93
N GLN A 947 7.25 18.46 -85.24
CA GLN A 947 7.88 17.44 -86.08
C GLN A 947 9.25 16.89 -85.59
N VAL A 948 9.39 15.58 -85.81
CA VAL A 948 10.63 14.83 -86.08
C VAL A 948 11.49 15.56 -87.13
N PRO A 949 12.83 15.63 -86.98
CA PRO A 949 13.67 14.70 -87.76
C PRO A 949 14.93 14.16 -87.05
N CYS A 950 15.23 12.91 -87.45
CA CYS A 950 16.44 12.09 -87.24
C CYS A 950 16.57 11.33 -85.92
#